data_AF-A0AA37B5P6-F1
#
_entry.id   AF-A0AA37B5P6-F1
#
_cell.length_a   1.000
_cell.length_b   1.000
_cell.length_c   1.000
_cell.angle_alpha   90.00
_cell.angle_beta   90.00
_cell.angle_gamma   90.00
#
_symmetry.space_group_name_H-M   'P 1'
#
loop_
_entity.id
_entity.type
_entity.pdbx_description
1 polymer ?
#
loop_
_entity_poly.entity_id
_entity_poly.type
_entity_poly.pdbx_seq_one_letter_code
_entity_poly.pdbx_strand_id
1 'polypeptide(L)'
;MRLSTASALIGATFSLLVSSGSYAAPTVTIDLSTQKFIGGVSKLDREKYFNLHTTHSENQVTSDELDYLTNELNAGFGRGFWSPFSAHKGHDSYPNEATAKTNGAKNVANTKNHRNYAYFSDRYIVTDHPRNAFAANQDPVKAAEWAANYFKYYFDDSTRPIFYEPINEPFVHAGEFGIDDDLARSKITELFKQIGKKFDQENINTQLIGYAGAWPSMELWDFKHFDTRMKMFMDSAGPYMDAFSVHLYDGVNVTGANSQRSGSNLDAILDLVESYSYHKWDQVKPLAITEYGGIEKGYGDSYSDIASVQSVRSINNMLFQLIDRQDRLLTSIPFITGKAAWHYNAANNWEPYGAVVSRPDPTSIVNGKPTKFFWTPRIHFYQLWSEVKGLRVKTLSDYEDVQVHAFVDGNTAYVALNSLSESNQQVNLDFVNSFGSIANVSKKSLKIYTNKAPIYQDQASINTPNSVDLIPGETVVLAYRFNGNLELNNTVKVNNYYSSTNLQKITANQVLNFDINNVDLANGDSILKVSIGRKHNKSKQPIVKVNGTAVSVPSNWKGGDQSSRDDFFGTLRIPVSNQLLAKNNTISLTFPDSDGRVSSVVLEVHNQSNATTNEDKISFAEQIISLAPGSNYAVTVNYEASMSRDLVVSLWNGQTYLAGQTQNVAAGKGSKTFEISLNAPTQAGEEDYILKTNIRPQGGDVASIIQQSQINDISIEDDNGAGFDQLVFVDSFSELTSALQYTVELDYSAMIERDLVVEVWNDDNWLAAGKTTVKPGDSRASVTVKLGTAPVIGSTTYILKGSIRPVGASWQQNIDFEQITNITIVNALPSEDSTKLLVTEKMLAHAQQQQFDVEYSATEQRDIVVELWLNDQWLTQATTTVEAGEGIAQLNLELDDIPVASNGYTLKNSIRPVGTEWQSNIASDQINDLSVVAEGITPPTSWTNLQFKHSYKCMDVANGRTENGSQYHQWDCNTQNTNQRFMFTDLGDNWFAIKAQVSEKCVDLTSGSQANGAAIQQYNCGANNPNQAWKLVDKQNGWFELRAKKSNACIDVKNASANKAAAIQQWQCGSQANQLIRFVE
;
A
#
# COMPACT_ATOMS: atom_id res chain seq x y z
N MET A 1 62.00 61.01 4.37
CA MET A 1 62.40 59.81 5.14
C MET A 1 61.42 58.69 4.79
N ARG A 2 61.93 57.70 4.05
CA ARG A 2 61.42 56.37 3.60
C ARG A 2 60.05 55.90 4.14
N LEU A 3 59.02 55.72 3.27
CA LEU A 3 58.71 54.61 2.31
C LEU A 3 58.03 53.42 3.03
N SER A 4 56.80 52.99 2.70
CA SER A 4 56.38 52.44 1.39
C SER A 4 54.92 52.74 1.00
N THR A 5 54.73 52.92 -0.30
CA THR A 5 53.49 53.21 -1.04
C THR A 5 52.75 51.97 -1.54
N ALA A 6 51.46 52.19 -1.83
CA ALA A 6 50.43 51.27 -2.32
C ALA A 6 50.63 50.73 -3.74
N SER A 7 49.86 49.69 -4.09
CA SER A 7 49.13 49.61 -5.38
C SER A 7 47.93 48.67 -5.28
N ALA A 8 46.84 49.10 -5.93
CA ALA A 8 45.47 48.63 -5.81
C ALA A 8 45.20 47.32 -6.58
N LEU A 9 44.32 46.47 -6.04
CA LEU A 9 43.62 45.42 -6.80
C LEU A 9 42.16 45.82 -7.03
N ILE A 10 41.79 45.80 -8.30
CA ILE A 10 40.47 46.08 -8.85
C ILE A 10 39.48 45.02 -8.36
N GLY A 11 38.38 45.47 -7.75
CA GLY A 11 37.26 44.61 -7.38
C GLY A 11 36.49 44.17 -8.62
N ALA A 12 36.57 42.89 -8.96
CA ALA A 12 35.60 42.22 -9.80
C ALA A 12 34.54 41.60 -8.88
N THR A 13 33.36 42.20 -8.84
CA THR A 13 32.15 41.61 -8.26
C THR A 13 31.80 40.36 -9.05
N PHE A 14 32.12 39.18 -8.51
CA PHE A 14 31.49 37.94 -8.94
C PHE A 14 30.07 37.93 -8.35
N SER A 15 29.11 38.39 -9.14
CA SER A 15 27.70 38.10 -8.89
C SER A 15 27.56 36.57 -8.92
N LEU A 16 27.30 35.95 -7.76
CA LEU A 16 26.74 34.60 -7.72
C LEU A 16 25.39 34.68 -8.42
N LEU A 17 25.38 34.34 -9.71
CA LEU A 17 24.19 33.81 -10.36
C LEU A 17 23.87 32.50 -9.65
N VAL A 18 23.05 32.57 -8.61
CA VAL A 18 22.24 31.44 -8.18
C VAL A 18 21.28 31.20 -9.34
N SER A 19 21.68 30.35 -10.29
CA SER A 19 20.73 29.77 -11.21
C SER A 19 19.80 28.92 -10.34
N SER A 20 18.62 29.46 -10.01
CA SER A 20 17.46 28.64 -9.66
C SER A 20 17.13 27.81 -10.90
N GLY A 21 17.86 26.71 -11.07
CA GLY A 21 17.52 25.70 -12.06
C GLY A 21 16.13 25.23 -11.70
N SER A 22 15.15 25.55 -12.53
CA SER A 22 13.86 24.88 -12.53
C SER A 22 14.14 23.41 -12.86
N TYR A 23 14.32 22.58 -11.85
CA TYR A 23 14.34 21.13 -12.07
C TYR A 23 12.97 20.74 -12.62
N ALA A 24 12.96 19.99 -13.71
CA ALA A 24 11.72 19.42 -14.23
C ALA A 24 11.09 18.53 -13.15
N ALA A 25 9.76 18.51 -13.09
CA ALA A 25 9.01 17.61 -12.22
C ALA A 25 9.42 16.14 -12.51
N PRO A 26 9.74 15.33 -11.47
CA PRO A 26 10.06 13.91 -11.64
C PRO A 26 9.01 13.17 -12.47
N THR A 27 9.46 12.23 -13.31
CA THR A 27 8.59 11.40 -14.13
C THR A 27 8.73 9.94 -13.75
N VAL A 28 7.58 9.30 -13.60
CA VAL A 28 7.46 7.85 -13.42
C VAL A 28 6.84 7.26 -14.66
N THR A 29 7.62 6.43 -15.37
CA THR A 29 7.17 5.67 -16.53
C THR A 29 6.61 4.32 -16.10
N ILE A 30 5.41 3.99 -16.59
CA ILE A 30 4.65 2.79 -16.24
C ILE A 30 4.31 2.02 -17.51
N ASP A 31 4.87 0.82 -17.64
CA ASP A 31 4.63 -0.08 -18.77
C ASP A 31 3.84 -1.30 -18.32
N LEU A 32 2.50 -1.20 -18.39
CA LEU A 32 1.62 -2.29 -17.99
C LEU A 32 1.65 -3.51 -18.93
N SER A 33 2.35 -3.45 -20.08
CA SER A 33 2.44 -4.57 -21.03
C SER A 33 3.69 -5.43 -20.81
N THR A 34 4.66 -4.90 -20.06
CA THR A 34 5.93 -5.57 -19.83
C THR A 34 5.97 -6.18 -18.43
N GLN A 35 5.84 -7.50 -18.36
CA GLN A 35 5.97 -8.21 -17.10
C GLN A 35 7.42 -8.13 -16.59
N LYS A 36 7.59 -7.66 -15.34
CA LYS A 36 8.89 -7.61 -14.67
C LYS A 36 9.09 -8.86 -13.81
N PHE A 37 10.24 -9.49 -13.98
CA PHE A 37 10.74 -10.56 -13.12
C PHE A 37 11.98 -10.04 -12.39
N ILE A 38 12.04 -10.27 -11.08
CA ILE A 38 13.26 -10.11 -10.28
C ILE A 38 13.74 -11.53 -9.97
N GLY A 39 14.91 -11.88 -10.49
CA GLY A 39 15.31 -13.29 -10.59
C GLY A 39 14.27 -14.09 -11.38
N GLY A 40 13.72 -15.13 -10.74
CA GLY A 40 12.63 -15.95 -11.29
C GLY A 40 11.22 -15.51 -10.88
N VAL A 41 11.06 -14.40 -10.16
CA VAL A 41 9.79 -14.07 -9.48
C VAL A 41 9.17 -12.79 -10.01
N SER A 42 7.89 -12.86 -10.42
CA SER A 42 7.12 -11.70 -10.87
C SER A 42 5.96 -11.35 -9.92
N LYS A 43 5.15 -12.33 -9.50
CA LYS A 43 4.01 -12.09 -8.60
C LYS A 43 4.46 -11.48 -7.27
N LEU A 44 3.77 -10.46 -6.77
CA LEU A 44 3.99 -9.95 -5.42
C LEU A 44 3.68 -11.05 -4.39
N ASP A 45 4.68 -11.39 -3.59
CA ASP A 45 4.52 -12.32 -2.47
C ASP A 45 4.19 -11.51 -1.21
N ARG A 46 2.91 -11.34 -0.93
CA ARG A 46 2.41 -10.51 0.18
C ARG A 46 2.94 -10.98 1.53
N GLU A 47 3.06 -12.30 1.72
CA GLU A 47 3.49 -12.92 2.98
C GLU A 47 4.96 -12.62 3.33
N LYS A 48 5.72 -12.00 2.43
CA LYS A 48 7.08 -11.51 2.72
C LYS A 48 7.12 -10.10 3.32
N TYR A 49 6.04 -9.31 3.25
CA TYR A 49 6.11 -7.87 3.54
C TYR A 49 5.04 -7.34 4.48
N PHE A 50 3.80 -7.82 4.34
CA PHE A 50 2.66 -7.22 5.03
C PHE A 50 2.32 -8.01 6.29
N ASN A 51 3.28 -8.07 7.22
CA ASN A 51 3.21 -8.92 8.41
C ASN A 51 3.25 -8.10 9.71
N LEU A 52 2.43 -8.45 10.70
CA LEU A 52 2.54 -7.90 12.05
C LEU A 52 3.70 -8.55 12.81
N HIS A 53 4.39 -7.78 13.66
CA HIS A 53 5.36 -8.30 14.62
C HIS A 53 4.63 -8.86 15.85
N THR A 54 3.88 -9.94 15.62
CA THR A 54 3.22 -10.77 16.65
C THR A 54 2.84 -12.13 16.05
N THR A 55 2.13 -12.95 16.84
CA THR A 55 1.56 -14.25 16.44
C THR A 55 0.06 -14.31 16.70
N HIS A 56 -0.64 -15.22 16.01
CA HIS A 56 -2.08 -15.48 16.15
C HIS A 56 -2.50 -15.96 17.56
N SER A 57 -1.52 -16.35 18.40
CA SER A 57 -1.73 -16.90 19.73
C SER A 57 -1.89 -15.84 20.83
N GLU A 58 -1.89 -14.53 20.50
CA GLU A 58 -2.17 -13.49 21.49
C GLU A 58 -3.58 -13.65 22.07
N ASN A 59 -3.66 -13.98 23.36
CA ASN A 59 -4.91 -14.20 24.08
C ASN A 59 -5.82 -12.96 24.14
N GLN A 60 -5.31 -11.77 23.84
CA GLN A 60 -6.04 -10.52 23.90
C GLN A 60 -6.72 -10.15 22.57
N VAL A 61 -6.42 -10.84 21.47
CA VAL A 61 -7.00 -10.55 20.14
C VAL A 61 -8.32 -11.32 19.98
N THR A 62 -9.37 -10.67 19.48
CA THR A 62 -10.69 -11.28 19.21
C THR A 62 -10.71 -11.99 17.86
N SER A 63 -11.71 -12.86 17.63
CA SER A 63 -11.94 -13.45 16.29
C SER A 63 -12.16 -12.38 15.24
N ASP A 64 -12.96 -11.37 15.55
CA ASP A 64 -13.32 -10.29 14.62
C ASP A 64 -12.09 -9.44 14.26
N GLU A 65 -11.19 -9.20 15.23
CA GLU A 65 -9.91 -8.53 14.95
C GLU A 65 -9.00 -9.39 14.06
N LEU A 66 -8.99 -10.71 14.26
CA LEU A 66 -8.22 -11.62 13.40
C LEU A 66 -8.81 -11.71 11.99
N ASP A 67 -10.13 -11.75 11.85
CA ASP A 67 -10.82 -11.70 10.56
C ASP A 67 -10.53 -10.40 9.83
N TYR A 68 -10.63 -9.26 10.54
CA TYR A 68 -10.30 -7.96 9.96
C TYR A 68 -8.85 -7.91 9.46
N LEU A 69 -7.89 -8.33 10.29
CA LEU A 69 -6.47 -8.31 9.90
C LEU A 69 -6.18 -9.29 8.75
N THR A 70 -6.69 -10.51 8.82
CA THR A 70 -6.30 -11.60 7.91
C THR A 70 -7.11 -11.60 6.63
N ASN A 71 -8.44 -11.45 6.72
CA ASN A 71 -9.36 -11.62 5.60
C ASN A 71 -9.70 -10.30 4.90
N GLU A 72 -9.82 -9.19 5.65
CA GLU A 72 -10.11 -7.88 5.05
C GLU A 72 -8.83 -7.14 4.64
N LEU A 73 -7.84 -7.08 5.54
CA LEU A 73 -6.58 -6.36 5.27
C LEU A 73 -5.51 -7.22 4.60
N ASN A 74 -5.72 -8.54 4.50
CA ASN A 74 -4.74 -9.48 3.94
C ASN A 74 -3.35 -9.34 4.60
N ALA A 75 -3.32 -9.17 5.93
CA ALA A 75 -2.11 -9.03 6.73
C ALA A 75 -1.72 -10.38 7.36
N GLY A 76 -0.42 -10.68 7.33
CA GLY A 76 0.16 -11.87 7.96
C GLY A 76 0.69 -11.59 9.37
N PHE A 77 1.26 -12.62 9.99
CA PHE A 77 1.85 -12.55 11.32
C PHE A 77 3.28 -13.07 11.25
N GLY A 78 4.23 -12.27 11.71
CA GLY A 78 5.60 -12.35 11.26
C GLY A 78 6.59 -12.84 12.30
N ARG A 79 6.43 -12.48 13.58
CA ARG A 79 7.48 -12.71 14.58
C ARG A 79 6.99 -12.75 16.02
N GLY A 80 7.51 -13.69 16.82
CA GLY A 80 7.16 -13.85 18.24
C GLY A 80 8.35 -14.20 19.13
N PHE A 81 8.37 -13.62 20.34
CA PHE A 81 9.39 -13.87 21.38
C PHE A 81 9.02 -15.07 22.25
N TRP A 82 9.01 -16.25 21.64
CA TRP A 82 8.86 -17.52 22.35
C TRP A 82 9.51 -18.65 21.56
N SER A 83 10.60 -19.17 22.11
CA SER A 83 11.50 -20.13 21.47
C SER A 83 11.82 -21.29 22.42
N PRO A 84 12.61 -22.30 21.99
CA PRO A 84 13.06 -23.38 22.86
C PRO A 84 13.63 -22.90 24.20
N PHE A 85 14.38 -21.79 24.23
CA PHE A 85 15.02 -21.33 25.46
C PHE A 85 14.06 -20.55 26.38
N SER A 86 13.12 -19.78 25.84
CA SER A 86 11.99 -19.27 26.64
C SER A 86 11.07 -20.37 27.18
N ALA A 87 10.93 -21.49 26.47
CA ALA A 87 10.17 -22.64 26.96
C ALA A 87 10.89 -23.39 28.11
N HIS A 88 12.20 -23.18 28.27
CA HIS A 88 13.02 -23.73 29.34
C HIS A 88 13.80 -22.61 30.05
N LYS A 89 13.08 -21.65 30.64
CA LYS A 89 13.66 -20.56 31.43
C LYS A 89 14.30 -21.12 32.71
N GLY A 90 15.61 -21.11 32.74
CA GLY A 90 16.42 -21.64 33.84
C GLY A 90 17.61 -22.41 33.28
N HIS A 91 18.82 -22.08 33.72
CA HIS A 91 20.05 -22.63 33.16
C HIS A 91 20.42 -24.01 33.72
N ASP A 92 19.42 -24.80 34.14
CA ASP A 92 19.60 -26.19 34.56
C ASP A 92 19.84 -27.10 33.33
N SER A 93 20.01 -28.40 33.56
CA SER A 93 20.17 -29.37 32.46
C SER A 93 18.93 -29.38 31.54
N TYR A 94 19.14 -29.16 30.24
CA TYR A 94 18.06 -29.23 29.24
C TYR A 94 17.29 -30.56 29.26
N PRO A 95 15.98 -30.57 28.94
CA PRO A 95 15.20 -31.79 28.85
C PRO A 95 15.79 -32.79 27.85
N ASN A 96 15.83 -34.07 28.24
CA ASN A 96 16.16 -35.13 27.29
C ASN A 96 15.01 -35.37 26.30
N GLU A 97 15.28 -36.15 25.25
CA GLU A 97 14.33 -36.43 24.17
C GLU A 97 13.00 -37.04 24.66
N ALA A 98 13.05 -37.94 25.65
CA ALA A 98 11.84 -38.59 26.17
C ALA A 98 10.92 -37.58 26.90
N THR A 99 11.52 -36.65 27.66
CA THR A 99 10.78 -35.54 28.27
C THR A 99 10.24 -34.58 27.21
N ALA A 100 11.05 -34.25 26.19
CA ALA A 100 10.64 -33.37 25.09
C ALA A 100 9.45 -33.95 24.30
N LYS A 101 9.45 -35.26 23.99
CA LYS A 101 8.32 -35.96 23.38
C LYS A 101 7.05 -35.86 24.21
N THR A 102 7.16 -36.09 25.52
CA THR A 102 6.00 -36.08 26.43
C THR A 102 5.40 -34.67 26.54
N ASN A 103 6.23 -33.65 26.70
CA ASN A 103 5.77 -32.27 26.83
C ASN A 103 5.31 -31.69 25.49
N GLY A 104 6.00 -32.05 24.41
CA GLY A 104 5.67 -31.65 23.05
C GLY A 104 4.30 -32.16 22.61
N ALA A 105 3.98 -33.43 22.88
CA ALA A 105 2.63 -33.96 22.60
C ALA A 105 1.52 -33.19 23.33
N LYS A 106 1.77 -32.74 24.57
CA LYS A 106 0.84 -31.86 25.30
C LYS A 106 0.75 -30.47 24.66
N ASN A 107 1.88 -29.92 24.20
CA ASN A 107 1.91 -28.62 23.53
C ASN A 107 1.10 -28.65 22.23
N VAL A 108 1.31 -29.64 21.36
CA VAL A 108 0.56 -29.81 20.11
C VAL A 108 -0.95 -29.95 20.38
N ALA A 109 -1.33 -30.72 21.39
CA ALA A 109 -2.74 -30.83 21.79
C ALA A 109 -3.32 -29.49 22.28
N ASN A 110 -2.56 -28.74 23.08
CA ASN A 110 -2.98 -27.41 23.55
C ASN A 110 -3.10 -26.40 22.41
N THR A 111 -2.17 -26.43 21.45
CA THR A 111 -2.19 -25.60 20.24
C THR A 111 -3.45 -25.86 19.42
N LYS A 112 -3.82 -27.12 19.19
CA LYS A 112 -5.06 -27.50 18.48
C LYS A 112 -6.34 -27.08 19.20
N ASN A 113 -6.29 -27.05 20.53
CA ASN A 113 -7.40 -26.60 21.37
C ASN A 113 -7.43 -25.08 21.56
N HIS A 114 -6.47 -24.34 21.00
CA HIS A 114 -6.44 -22.89 21.12
C HIS A 114 -7.62 -22.28 20.34
N ARG A 115 -8.33 -21.33 20.95
CA ARG A 115 -9.52 -20.70 20.36
C ARG A 115 -9.27 -20.04 18.99
N ASN A 116 -8.03 -19.59 18.74
CA ASN A 116 -7.63 -18.96 17.48
C ASN A 116 -6.96 -19.95 16.50
N TYR A 117 -7.00 -21.26 16.74
CA TYR A 117 -6.27 -22.25 15.93
C TYR A 117 -6.57 -22.17 14.43
N ALA A 118 -7.79 -21.81 14.04
CA ALA A 118 -8.19 -21.65 12.64
C ALA A 118 -7.37 -20.57 11.88
N TYR A 119 -6.77 -19.62 12.60
CA TYR A 119 -5.93 -18.56 12.02
C TYR A 119 -4.44 -18.91 12.07
N PHE A 120 -4.04 -20.03 12.68
CA PHE A 120 -2.63 -20.32 12.85
C PHE A 120 -1.96 -20.54 11.47
N SER A 121 -0.80 -19.91 11.31
CA SER A 121 0.10 -20.12 10.19
C SER A 121 1.46 -20.57 10.73
N ASP A 122 2.14 -21.42 9.99
CA ASP A 122 3.53 -21.82 10.19
C ASP A 122 4.52 -20.74 9.74
N ARG A 123 4.07 -19.78 8.93
CA ARG A 123 4.89 -18.72 8.34
C ARG A 123 5.15 -17.56 9.31
N TYR A 124 5.92 -17.82 10.35
CA TYR A 124 6.40 -16.80 11.29
C TYR A 124 7.79 -17.14 11.83
N ILE A 125 8.44 -16.13 12.40
CA ILE A 125 9.74 -16.23 13.04
C ILE A 125 9.54 -16.43 14.54
N VAL A 126 10.16 -17.47 15.09
CA VAL A 126 10.34 -17.56 16.55
C VAL A 126 11.74 -17.10 16.93
N THR A 127 11.81 -16.29 17.98
CA THR A 127 13.08 -15.79 18.53
C THR A 127 13.09 -15.81 20.06
N ASP A 128 14.23 -15.48 20.65
CA ASP A 128 14.43 -15.42 22.10
C ASP A 128 15.19 -14.16 22.52
N HIS A 129 14.92 -13.69 23.73
CA HIS A 129 15.73 -12.65 24.35
C HIS A 129 17.14 -13.20 24.66
N PRO A 130 18.21 -12.39 24.50
CA PRO A 130 19.59 -12.81 24.72
C PRO A 130 19.85 -13.54 26.04
N ARG A 131 19.30 -13.03 27.15
CA ARG A 131 19.48 -13.64 28.49
C ARG A 131 18.75 -14.96 28.69
N ASN A 132 17.72 -15.25 27.89
CA ASN A 132 17.03 -16.55 27.95
C ASN A 132 17.83 -17.59 27.16
N ALA A 133 18.38 -17.20 26.01
CA ALA A 133 19.01 -18.13 25.07
C ALA A 133 20.50 -18.37 25.30
N PHE A 134 21.21 -17.41 25.92
CA PHE A 134 22.66 -17.49 26.07
C PHE A 134 23.14 -17.29 27.52
N ALA A 135 24.08 -18.15 27.93
CA ALA A 135 24.90 -17.97 29.13
C ALA A 135 26.38 -18.31 28.85
N ALA A 136 27.30 -17.62 29.53
CA ALA A 136 28.74 -17.71 29.25
C ALA A 136 29.34 -19.12 29.39
N ASN A 137 28.76 -19.98 30.24
CA ASN A 137 29.18 -21.35 30.52
C ASN A 137 28.24 -22.42 29.92
N GLN A 138 27.27 -22.02 29.09
CA GLN A 138 26.35 -22.93 28.42
C GLN A 138 27.11 -23.85 27.44
N ASP A 139 26.71 -25.11 27.40
CA ASP A 139 27.19 -26.08 26.40
C ASP A 139 26.39 -25.90 25.10
N PRO A 140 27.01 -25.38 24.02
CA PRO A 140 26.29 -25.09 22.78
C PRO A 140 25.78 -26.35 22.07
N VAL A 141 26.39 -27.52 22.29
CA VAL A 141 25.96 -28.78 21.68
C VAL A 141 24.68 -29.27 22.35
N LYS A 142 24.61 -29.25 23.68
CA LYS A 142 23.38 -29.61 24.42
C LYS A 142 22.25 -28.62 24.17
N ALA A 143 22.57 -27.34 24.02
CA ALA A 143 21.60 -26.31 23.64
C ALA A 143 21.02 -26.57 22.24
N ALA A 144 21.86 -26.98 21.29
CA ALA A 144 21.42 -27.37 19.95
C ALA A 144 20.57 -28.64 19.94
N GLU A 145 20.93 -29.66 20.73
CA GLU A 145 20.11 -30.87 20.94
C GLU A 145 18.71 -30.52 21.48
N TRP A 146 18.65 -29.61 22.45
CA TRP A 146 17.39 -29.12 22.99
C TRP A 146 16.55 -28.40 21.93
N ALA A 147 17.15 -27.46 21.19
CA ALA A 147 16.46 -26.74 20.12
C ALA A 147 15.88 -27.71 19.09
N ALA A 148 16.66 -28.68 18.61
CA ALA A 148 16.18 -29.66 17.64
C ALA A 148 15.04 -30.52 18.18
N ASN A 149 15.15 -31.01 19.42
CA ASN A 149 14.06 -31.74 20.08
C ASN A 149 12.79 -30.91 20.24
N TYR A 150 12.92 -29.62 20.58
CA TYR A 150 11.78 -28.72 20.67
C TYR A 150 11.04 -28.62 19.33
N PHE A 151 11.75 -28.30 18.25
CA PHE A 151 11.13 -28.18 16.93
C PHE A 151 10.55 -29.49 16.40
N LYS A 152 11.14 -30.65 16.74
CA LYS A 152 10.57 -31.95 16.36
C LYS A 152 9.26 -32.29 17.06
N TYR A 153 9.15 -31.98 18.35
CA TYR A 153 8.12 -32.58 19.19
C TYR A 153 7.06 -31.60 19.69
N TYR A 154 7.36 -30.30 19.76
CA TYR A 154 6.42 -29.28 20.25
C TYR A 154 5.51 -28.73 19.16
N PHE A 155 5.77 -29.06 17.90
CA PHE A 155 4.96 -28.66 16.76
C PHE A 155 4.55 -29.86 15.94
N ASP A 156 3.42 -29.74 15.24
CA ASP A 156 3.14 -30.58 14.09
C ASP A 156 3.52 -29.87 12.79
N ASP A 157 3.37 -30.56 11.66
CA ASP A 157 3.85 -30.05 10.37
C ASP A 157 3.10 -28.80 9.90
N SER A 158 1.87 -28.57 10.38
CA SER A 158 1.05 -27.40 10.02
C SER A 158 1.29 -26.15 10.88
N THR A 159 1.95 -26.29 12.03
CA THR A 159 2.13 -25.19 13.00
C THR A 159 3.58 -24.89 13.33
N ARG A 160 4.51 -25.72 12.84
CA ARG A 160 5.94 -25.56 13.05
C ARG A 160 6.43 -24.28 12.37
N PRO A 161 7.03 -23.32 13.10
CA PRO A 161 7.57 -22.11 12.50
C PRO A 161 8.54 -22.46 11.36
N ILE A 162 8.35 -21.83 10.19
CA ILE A 162 9.28 -22.02 9.07
C ILE A 162 10.61 -21.29 9.31
N PHE A 163 10.66 -20.30 10.20
CA PHE A 163 11.88 -19.56 10.54
C PHE A 163 12.20 -19.65 12.04
N TYR A 164 13.46 -19.95 12.35
CA TYR A 164 14.02 -19.85 13.70
C TYR A 164 15.18 -18.85 13.71
N GLU A 165 15.07 -17.84 14.58
CA GLU A 165 16.13 -16.87 14.84
C GLU A 165 16.56 -16.98 16.31
N PRO A 166 17.57 -17.81 16.65
CA PRO A 166 17.87 -18.22 18.03
C PRO A 166 17.95 -17.11 19.07
N ILE A 167 18.51 -15.96 18.70
CA ILE A 167 18.72 -14.84 19.62
C ILE A 167 18.44 -13.54 18.91
N ASN A 168 17.57 -12.72 19.50
CA ASN A 168 17.32 -11.35 19.06
C ASN A 168 18.47 -10.42 19.46
N GLU A 169 19.03 -9.66 18.53
CA GLU A 169 20.00 -8.58 18.79
C GLU A 169 21.22 -8.96 19.68
N PRO A 170 21.84 -10.14 19.53
CA PRO A 170 22.78 -10.70 20.50
C PRO A 170 24.02 -9.83 20.75
N PHE A 171 24.59 -9.21 19.71
CA PHE A 171 25.92 -8.63 19.79
C PHE A 171 25.97 -7.28 20.50
N VAL A 172 24.85 -6.54 20.57
CA VAL A 172 24.75 -5.31 21.37
C VAL A 172 24.63 -5.61 22.87
N HIS A 173 24.21 -6.83 23.23
CA HIS A 173 24.13 -7.33 24.60
C HIS A 173 25.37 -8.10 25.07
N ALA A 174 26.45 -8.13 24.27
CA ALA A 174 27.65 -8.92 24.56
C ALA A 174 28.24 -8.64 25.96
N GLY A 175 28.25 -7.36 26.39
CA GLY A 175 28.75 -6.95 27.69
C GLY A 175 27.89 -7.35 28.89
N GLU A 176 26.68 -7.88 28.67
CA GLU A 176 25.77 -8.27 29.75
C GLU A 176 26.08 -9.65 30.33
N PHE A 177 26.93 -10.45 29.68
CA PHE A 177 27.16 -11.85 30.04
C PHE A 177 28.34 -12.08 30.98
N GLY A 178 28.94 -11.00 31.52
CA GLY A 178 30.02 -11.09 32.52
C GLY A 178 31.34 -11.68 31.99
N ILE A 179 31.52 -11.69 30.67
CA ILE A 179 32.74 -12.10 29.97
C ILE A 179 33.14 -11.01 28.97
N ASP A 180 34.34 -11.10 28.41
CA ASP A 180 34.80 -10.20 27.35
C ASP A 180 33.82 -10.16 26.16
N ASP A 181 33.56 -8.97 25.63
CA ASP A 181 32.57 -8.73 24.57
C ASP A 181 32.87 -9.52 23.28
N ASP A 182 34.14 -9.61 22.87
CA ASP A 182 34.51 -10.37 21.67
C ASP A 182 34.37 -11.87 21.92
N LEU A 183 34.72 -12.34 23.13
CA LEU A 183 34.47 -13.72 23.54
C LEU A 183 32.98 -14.06 23.58
N ALA A 184 32.12 -13.15 24.07
CA ALA A 184 30.67 -13.33 24.06
C ALA A 184 30.13 -13.46 22.64
N ARG A 185 30.50 -12.54 21.74
CA ARG A 185 30.12 -12.60 20.31
C ARG A 185 30.53 -13.91 19.64
N SER A 186 31.76 -14.37 19.91
CA SER A 186 32.27 -15.63 19.39
C SER A 186 31.49 -16.84 19.92
N LYS A 187 31.20 -16.90 21.22
CA LYS A 187 30.42 -17.99 21.82
C LYS A 187 28.97 -18.01 21.36
N ILE A 188 28.34 -16.86 21.19
CA ILE A 188 27.00 -16.76 20.62
C ILE A 188 27.01 -17.29 19.18
N THR A 189 27.99 -16.88 18.38
CA THR A 189 28.14 -17.39 17.00
C THR A 189 28.31 -18.91 16.97
N GLU A 190 29.08 -19.48 17.90
CA GLU A 190 29.22 -20.93 18.05
C GLU A 190 27.89 -21.61 18.41
N LEU A 191 27.04 -20.99 19.23
CA LEU A 191 25.70 -21.51 19.52
C LEU A 191 24.82 -21.56 18.26
N PHE A 192 24.74 -20.49 17.46
CA PHE A 192 24.01 -20.49 16.18
C PHE A 192 24.51 -21.60 15.26
N LYS A 193 25.83 -21.74 15.12
CA LYS A 193 26.48 -22.77 14.31
C LYS A 193 26.11 -24.18 14.77
N GLN A 194 26.12 -24.47 16.08
CA GLN A 194 25.77 -25.79 16.59
C GLN A 194 24.28 -26.11 16.39
N ILE A 195 23.39 -25.12 16.54
CA ILE A 195 21.95 -25.27 16.24
C ILE A 195 21.77 -25.64 14.76
N GLY A 196 22.38 -24.89 13.84
CA GLY A 196 22.24 -25.15 12.39
C GLY A 196 22.80 -26.52 12.01
N LYS A 197 23.99 -26.84 12.48
CA LYS A 197 24.58 -28.17 12.29
C LYS A 197 23.67 -29.30 12.79
N LYS A 198 23.01 -29.10 13.93
CA LYS A 198 22.09 -30.10 14.49
C LYS A 198 20.79 -30.20 13.68
N PHE A 199 20.27 -29.07 13.17
CA PHE A 199 19.10 -29.04 12.31
C PHE A 199 19.36 -29.78 10.99
N ASP A 200 20.51 -29.54 10.36
CA ASP A 200 20.96 -30.26 9.16
C ASP A 200 21.08 -31.78 9.41
N GLN A 201 21.72 -32.16 10.52
CA GLN A 201 21.92 -33.57 10.90
C GLN A 201 20.61 -34.33 11.10
N GLU A 202 19.57 -33.63 11.56
CA GLU A 202 18.29 -34.23 11.92
C GLU A 202 17.17 -33.89 10.93
N ASN A 203 17.51 -33.22 9.83
CA ASN A 203 16.61 -32.80 8.76
C ASN A 203 15.38 -32.05 9.28
N ILE A 204 15.61 -31.04 10.13
CA ILE A 204 14.54 -30.20 10.68
C ILE A 204 14.06 -29.23 9.60
N ASN A 205 12.78 -29.32 9.22
CA ASN A 205 12.16 -28.45 8.22
C ASN A 205 11.79 -27.06 8.78
N THR A 206 12.77 -26.38 9.38
CA THR A 206 12.69 -25.00 9.86
C THR A 206 13.98 -24.31 9.48
N GLN A 207 13.87 -23.20 8.75
CA GLN A 207 15.02 -22.43 8.28
C GLN A 207 15.65 -21.65 9.43
N LEU A 208 16.95 -21.83 9.63
CA LEU A 208 17.72 -21.15 10.65
C LEU A 208 18.29 -19.85 10.09
N ILE A 209 17.88 -18.73 10.68
CA ILE A 209 18.30 -17.39 10.26
C ILE A 209 19.09 -16.69 11.37
N GLY A 210 20.04 -15.84 11.01
CA GLY A 210 20.81 -15.12 12.02
C GLY A 210 21.69 -13.98 11.50
N TYR A 211 22.06 -13.02 12.35
CA TYR A 211 21.97 -13.05 13.82
C TYR A 211 21.05 -11.99 14.41
N ALA A 212 20.06 -11.44 13.68
CA ALA A 212 19.29 -10.27 14.11
C ALA A 212 20.20 -9.07 14.40
N GLY A 213 20.98 -8.65 13.40
CA GLY A 213 21.90 -7.51 13.57
C GLY A 213 21.19 -6.19 13.88
N ALA A 214 21.14 -5.80 15.17
CA ALA A 214 20.49 -4.59 15.69
C ALA A 214 21.05 -3.26 15.18
N TRP A 215 22.36 -3.23 14.93
CA TRP A 215 23.12 -2.03 14.59
C TRP A 215 24.01 -2.27 13.36
N PRO A 216 23.44 -2.35 12.15
CA PRO A 216 24.19 -2.64 10.93
C PRO A 216 24.91 -1.39 10.38
N SER A 217 25.73 -0.72 11.21
CA SER A 217 26.58 0.40 10.79
C SER A 217 27.93 -0.14 10.32
N MET A 218 27.87 -0.83 9.17
CA MET A 218 28.93 -1.70 8.66
C MET A 218 30.26 -0.97 8.43
N GLU A 219 30.19 0.29 8.02
CA GLU A 219 31.32 1.15 7.66
C GLU A 219 32.18 1.61 8.84
N LEU A 220 31.66 1.54 10.07
CA LEU A 220 32.32 2.11 11.22
C LEU A 220 33.72 1.52 11.44
N TRP A 221 34.63 2.41 11.82
CA TRP A 221 36.04 2.10 12.09
C TRP A 221 36.75 1.46 10.89
N ASP A 222 36.58 2.06 9.71
CA ASP A 222 37.09 1.54 8.42
C ASP A 222 36.65 0.08 8.18
N PHE A 223 35.34 -0.14 8.30
CA PHE A 223 34.68 -1.44 8.16
C PHE A 223 35.04 -2.51 9.20
N LYS A 224 35.82 -2.17 10.24
CA LYS A 224 36.09 -3.09 11.35
C LYS A 224 34.80 -3.54 12.05
N HIS A 225 33.75 -2.71 12.05
CA HIS A 225 32.44 -3.10 12.56
C HIS A 225 31.86 -4.29 11.77
N PHE A 226 31.85 -4.24 10.43
CA PHE A 226 31.48 -5.40 9.61
C PHE A 226 32.38 -6.61 9.89
N ASP A 227 33.70 -6.42 9.89
CA ASP A 227 34.69 -7.51 10.04
C ASP A 227 34.49 -8.33 11.31
N THR A 228 34.25 -7.65 12.42
CA THR A 228 34.21 -8.26 13.76
C THR A 228 32.80 -8.69 14.19
N ARG A 229 31.77 -8.39 13.39
CA ARG A 229 30.38 -8.75 13.66
C ARG A 229 29.85 -9.62 12.52
N MET A 230 29.24 -9.02 11.49
CA MET A 230 28.58 -9.77 10.41
C MET A 230 29.53 -10.67 9.64
N LYS A 231 30.71 -10.18 9.25
CA LYS A 231 31.70 -11.01 8.56
C LYS A 231 32.15 -12.20 9.41
N MET A 232 32.44 -11.97 10.70
CA MET A 232 32.81 -13.04 11.65
C MET A 232 31.71 -14.09 11.79
N PHE A 233 30.45 -13.65 11.87
CA PHE A 233 29.29 -14.54 11.92
C PHE A 233 29.14 -15.35 10.64
N MET A 234 29.20 -14.69 9.47
CA MET A 234 29.15 -15.34 8.15
C MET A 234 30.29 -16.35 7.96
N ASP A 235 31.51 -16.01 8.39
CA ASP A 235 32.67 -16.89 8.27
C ASP A 235 32.55 -18.14 9.16
N SER A 236 31.93 -18.02 10.33
CA SER A 236 31.93 -19.07 11.36
C SER A 236 30.65 -19.92 11.38
N ALA A 237 29.48 -19.28 11.38
CA ALA A 237 28.17 -19.93 11.42
C ALA A 237 27.52 -20.00 10.03
N GLY A 238 27.93 -19.15 9.09
CA GLY A 238 27.30 -19.00 7.78
C GLY A 238 27.06 -20.30 7.00
N PRO A 239 27.95 -21.31 6.97
CA PRO A 239 27.67 -22.59 6.29
C PRO A 239 26.40 -23.30 6.76
N TYR A 240 25.96 -23.06 8.01
CA TYR A 240 24.81 -23.71 8.64
C TYR A 240 23.59 -22.78 8.78
N MET A 241 23.66 -21.57 8.25
CA MET A 241 22.53 -20.62 8.21
C MET A 241 21.82 -20.71 6.85
N ASP A 242 20.50 -20.66 6.86
CA ASP A 242 19.69 -20.56 5.64
C ASP A 242 19.62 -19.11 5.13
N ALA A 243 19.67 -18.13 6.03
CA ALA A 243 19.72 -16.71 5.68
C ALA A 243 20.43 -15.85 6.72
N PHE A 244 20.87 -14.68 6.29
CA PHE A 244 21.41 -13.66 7.19
C PHE A 244 20.34 -12.63 7.57
N SER A 245 20.20 -12.37 8.86
CA SER A 245 19.19 -11.45 9.37
C SER A 245 19.75 -10.19 10.03
N VAL A 246 19.07 -9.08 9.77
CA VAL A 246 19.40 -7.74 10.27
C VAL A 246 18.14 -6.97 10.62
N HIS A 247 18.27 -6.01 11.54
CA HIS A 247 17.22 -5.04 11.84
C HIS A 247 17.55 -3.69 11.20
N LEU A 248 16.57 -3.08 10.54
CA LEU A 248 16.76 -1.84 9.79
C LEU A 248 15.86 -0.74 10.34
N TYR A 249 16.45 0.19 11.08
CA TYR A 249 15.74 1.35 11.61
C TYR A 249 16.32 2.66 11.10
N ASP A 250 15.44 3.54 10.61
CA ASP A 250 15.72 4.97 10.61
C ASP A 250 15.72 5.45 12.06
N GLY A 251 16.56 6.42 12.42
CA GLY A 251 16.68 6.87 13.80
C GLY A 251 17.84 6.21 14.56
N VAL A 252 17.67 6.00 15.86
CA VAL A 252 18.63 5.24 16.68
C VAL A 252 17.93 4.08 17.35
N ASN A 253 18.39 2.85 17.09
CA ASN A 253 17.85 1.65 17.71
C ASN A 253 18.32 1.47 19.16
N VAL A 254 19.49 0.85 19.36
CA VAL A 254 20.02 0.55 20.71
C VAL A 254 21.23 1.43 21.05
N THR A 255 22.13 1.65 20.10
CA THR A 255 23.34 2.48 20.24
C THR A 255 23.73 3.14 18.91
N GLY A 256 24.48 4.24 18.95
CA GLY A 256 25.05 4.90 17.76
C GLY A 256 24.40 6.23 17.34
N ALA A 257 24.87 6.78 16.21
CA ALA A 257 24.40 8.04 15.63
C ALA A 257 22.99 7.92 15.02
N ASN A 258 22.26 9.05 14.97
CA ASN A 258 20.96 9.14 14.31
C ASN A 258 21.09 8.79 12.82
N SER A 259 20.66 7.58 12.45
CA SER A 259 20.94 6.97 11.16
C SER A 259 19.67 6.90 10.33
N GLN A 260 19.54 7.78 9.34
CA GLN A 260 18.59 7.57 8.24
C GLN A 260 19.16 6.45 7.36
N ARG A 261 18.54 5.26 7.43
CA ARG A 261 18.96 4.07 6.70
C ARG A 261 18.20 3.92 5.38
N SER A 262 16.92 4.27 5.36
CA SER A 262 16.13 4.26 4.12
C SER A 262 16.83 5.07 3.02
N GLY A 263 16.77 4.56 1.78
CA GLY A 263 17.56 5.04 0.66
C GLY A 263 18.89 4.30 0.50
N SER A 264 19.93 5.04 0.10
CA SER A 264 21.21 4.49 -0.35
C SER A 264 21.97 3.69 0.71
N ASN A 265 21.77 4.00 2.01
CA ASN A 265 22.42 3.27 3.11
C ASN A 265 21.91 1.84 3.27
N LEU A 266 20.58 1.65 3.22
CA LEU A 266 19.96 0.32 3.23
C LEU A 266 20.49 -0.52 2.07
N ASP A 267 20.53 0.05 0.86
CA ASP A 267 21.06 -0.66 -0.30
C ASP A 267 22.52 -1.08 -0.08
N ALA A 268 23.37 -0.20 0.45
CA ALA A 268 24.78 -0.52 0.72
C ALA A 268 24.98 -1.59 1.80
N ILE A 269 24.15 -1.59 2.85
CA ILE A 269 24.19 -2.60 3.91
C ILE A 269 23.87 -3.97 3.33
N LEU A 270 22.76 -4.08 2.59
CA LEU A 270 22.31 -5.36 2.04
C LEU A 270 23.22 -5.83 0.90
N ASP A 271 23.65 -4.94 0.02
CA ASP A 271 24.59 -5.26 -1.07
C ASP A 271 25.93 -5.77 -0.55
N LEU A 272 26.42 -5.28 0.61
CA LEU A 272 27.64 -5.79 1.23
C LEU A 272 27.47 -7.22 1.76
N VAL A 273 26.35 -7.55 2.40
CA VAL A 273 26.07 -8.92 2.88
C VAL A 273 25.89 -9.88 1.70
N GLU A 274 25.18 -9.47 0.65
CA GLU A 274 25.04 -10.25 -0.59
C GLU A 274 26.39 -10.45 -1.29
N SER A 275 27.18 -9.39 -1.47
CA SER A 275 28.49 -9.45 -2.13
C SER A 275 29.51 -10.25 -1.34
N TYR A 276 29.48 -10.19 0.00
CA TYR A 276 30.36 -11.02 0.82
C TYR A 276 29.93 -12.50 0.81
N SER A 277 28.62 -12.77 0.75
CA SER A 277 28.12 -14.14 0.54
C SER A 277 28.64 -14.71 -0.77
N TYR A 278 28.49 -13.95 -1.86
CA TYR A 278 29.00 -14.34 -3.18
C TYR A 278 30.52 -14.53 -3.18
N HIS A 279 31.29 -13.60 -2.59
CA HIS A 279 32.74 -13.75 -2.43
C HIS A 279 33.13 -15.04 -1.69
N LYS A 280 32.35 -15.43 -0.67
CA LYS A 280 32.66 -16.57 0.18
C LYS A 280 32.24 -17.91 -0.42
N TRP A 281 31.11 -17.96 -1.12
CA TRP A 281 30.45 -19.20 -1.52
C TRP A 281 30.08 -19.28 -3.01
N ASP A 282 30.43 -18.27 -3.82
CA ASP A 282 29.99 -18.11 -5.22
C ASP A 282 28.44 -18.11 -5.34
N GLN A 283 27.77 -17.81 -4.24
CA GLN A 283 26.32 -17.84 -4.09
C GLN A 283 25.88 -16.79 -3.07
N VAL A 284 24.76 -16.12 -3.36
CA VAL A 284 24.12 -15.23 -2.38
C VAL A 284 23.19 -16.06 -1.51
N LYS A 285 23.46 -16.07 -0.20
CA LYS A 285 22.48 -16.57 0.75
C LYS A 285 21.35 -15.55 0.92
N PRO A 286 20.10 -16.00 1.03
CA PRO A 286 18.98 -15.09 1.26
C PRO A 286 19.16 -14.20 2.49
N LEU A 287 18.45 -13.10 2.49
CA LEU A 287 18.33 -12.17 3.62
C LEU A 287 17.01 -12.37 4.35
N ALA A 288 16.96 -12.01 5.63
CA ALA A 288 15.73 -11.88 6.39
C ALA A 288 15.75 -10.56 7.17
N ILE A 289 14.78 -9.67 6.92
CA ILE A 289 14.68 -8.40 7.64
C ILE A 289 13.69 -8.59 8.79
N THR A 290 14.17 -9.13 9.90
CA THR A 290 13.31 -9.62 10.97
C THR A 290 12.68 -8.51 11.80
N GLU A 291 13.17 -7.26 11.67
CA GLU A 291 12.53 -6.02 12.13
C GLU A 291 12.93 -4.85 11.22
N TYR A 292 11.98 -3.99 10.83
CA TYR A 292 12.31 -2.70 10.24
C TYR A 292 11.29 -1.60 10.52
N GLY A 293 11.75 -0.34 10.55
CA GLY A 293 10.90 0.83 10.75
C GLY A 293 11.66 2.09 11.13
N GLY A 294 11.07 2.92 11.98
CA GLY A 294 11.67 4.17 12.48
C GLY A 294 11.66 4.24 14.00
N ILE A 295 12.73 4.76 14.60
CA ILE A 295 12.85 5.02 16.04
C ILE A 295 13.12 6.50 16.22
N GLU A 296 12.03 7.23 16.39
CA GLU A 296 12.06 8.68 16.38
C GLU A 296 12.66 9.29 17.64
N LYS A 297 13.47 10.33 17.45
CA LYS A 297 13.97 11.17 18.53
C LYS A 297 13.21 12.49 18.58
N GLY A 298 13.08 13.05 19.78
CA GLY A 298 12.44 14.35 19.99
C GLY A 298 10.99 14.29 20.48
N TYR A 299 10.45 13.09 20.66
CA TYR A 299 9.18 12.85 21.36
C TYR A 299 9.46 12.37 22.80
N GLY A 300 8.53 12.63 23.72
CA GLY A 300 8.64 12.14 25.10
C GLY A 300 8.44 10.63 25.20
N ASP A 301 8.71 10.05 26.37
CA ASP A 301 8.64 8.60 26.60
C ASP A 301 7.21 8.03 26.56
N SER A 302 6.20 8.89 26.62
CA SER A 302 4.78 8.51 26.55
C SER A 302 4.32 8.26 25.13
N TYR A 303 3.38 7.33 24.97
CA TYR A 303 2.74 7.05 23.70
C TYR A 303 1.99 8.30 23.19
N SER A 304 2.09 8.57 21.90
CA SER A 304 1.13 9.41 21.18
C SER A 304 0.94 8.92 19.76
N ASP A 305 -0.25 9.15 19.20
CA ASP A 305 -0.58 8.75 17.83
C ASP A 305 0.34 9.46 16.80
N ILE A 306 0.79 10.69 17.09
CA ILE A 306 1.70 11.47 16.21
C ILE A 306 3.13 10.94 16.25
N ALA A 307 3.71 10.77 17.45
CA ALA A 307 5.09 10.29 17.58
C ALA A 307 5.24 8.87 17.06
N SER A 308 4.28 8.01 17.40
CA SER A 308 4.37 6.58 17.14
C SER A 308 4.22 6.30 15.64
N VAL A 309 3.29 6.94 14.94
CA VAL A 309 3.04 6.68 13.52
C VAL A 309 4.20 7.09 12.60
N GLN A 310 5.13 7.94 13.04
CA GLN A 310 6.32 8.29 12.24
C GLN A 310 7.09 7.05 11.77
N SER A 311 7.16 6.01 12.59
CA SER A 311 7.77 4.72 12.21
C SER A 311 7.21 4.13 10.90
N VAL A 312 5.95 4.40 10.56
CA VAL A 312 5.30 3.93 9.31
C VAL A 312 5.87 4.64 8.07
N ARG A 313 6.33 5.88 8.20
CA ARG A 313 7.04 6.59 7.13
C ARG A 313 8.29 5.80 6.72
N SER A 314 9.11 5.41 7.70
CA SER A 314 10.30 4.60 7.47
C SER A 314 9.98 3.21 6.94
N ILE A 315 8.90 2.59 7.45
CA ILE A 315 8.41 1.30 6.93
C ILE A 315 8.10 1.41 5.44
N ASN A 316 7.33 2.41 4.99
CA ASN A 316 7.02 2.58 3.56
C ASN A 316 8.29 2.87 2.74
N ASN A 317 9.18 3.74 3.21
CA ASN A 317 10.44 4.03 2.52
C ASN A 317 11.29 2.77 2.27
N MET A 318 11.40 1.90 3.28
CA MET A 318 12.18 0.67 3.19
C MET A 318 11.46 -0.40 2.39
N LEU A 319 10.13 -0.53 2.53
CA LEU A 319 9.32 -1.54 1.84
C LEU A 319 9.56 -1.56 0.33
N PHE A 320 9.61 -0.39 -0.32
CA PHE A 320 9.88 -0.31 -1.77
C PHE A 320 11.23 -0.91 -2.15
N GLN A 321 12.27 -0.71 -1.33
CA GLN A 321 13.59 -1.30 -1.55
C GLN A 321 13.64 -2.80 -1.24
N LEU A 322 12.83 -3.26 -0.28
CA LEU A 322 12.73 -4.69 0.05
C LEU A 322 11.99 -5.48 -1.05
N ILE A 323 10.97 -4.88 -1.68
CA ILE A 323 10.24 -5.46 -2.82
C ILE A 323 11.17 -5.69 -4.03
N ASP A 324 12.17 -4.82 -4.23
CA ASP A 324 13.21 -4.96 -5.26
C ASP A 324 14.17 -6.16 -5.02
N ARG A 325 14.03 -6.85 -3.88
CA ARG A 325 14.88 -7.99 -3.47
C ARG A 325 14.10 -9.28 -3.25
N GLN A 326 12.87 -9.40 -3.76
CA GLN A 326 11.96 -10.52 -3.46
C GLN A 326 12.57 -11.92 -3.70
N ASP A 327 13.40 -12.06 -4.73
CA ASP A 327 14.04 -13.31 -5.13
C ASP A 327 15.03 -13.85 -4.08
N ARG A 328 15.64 -12.95 -3.31
CA ARG A 328 16.69 -13.25 -2.32
C ARG A 328 16.37 -12.77 -0.91
N LEU A 329 15.10 -12.45 -0.66
CA LEU A 329 14.56 -12.10 0.65
C LEU A 329 13.61 -13.20 1.11
N LEU A 330 13.86 -13.83 2.26
CA LEU A 330 12.96 -14.85 2.81
C LEU A 330 11.69 -14.24 3.40
N THR A 331 11.86 -13.14 4.15
CA THR A 331 10.80 -12.44 4.86
C THR A 331 11.26 -11.06 5.32
N SER A 332 10.31 -10.16 5.54
CA SER A 332 10.49 -8.87 6.20
C SER A 332 9.32 -8.58 7.13
N ILE A 333 9.63 -8.04 8.32
CA ILE A 333 8.63 -7.77 9.35
C ILE A 333 8.68 -6.27 9.71
N PRO A 334 7.69 -5.47 9.26
CA PRO A 334 7.49 -4.12 9.81
C PRO A 334 7.39 -4.21 11.33
N PHE A 335 8.09 -3.34 12.06
CA PHE A 335 8.01 -3.31 13.52
C PHE A 335 6.73 -2.63 14.00
N ILE A 336 5.60 -3.26 13.68
CA ILE A 336 4.25 -2.93 14.10
C ILE A 336 3.75 -4.13 14.89
N THR A 337 3.75 -4.03 16.22
CA THR A 337 3.41 -5.15 17.10
C THR A 337 1.90 -5.34 17.24
N GLY A 338 1.49 -6.44 17.86
CA GLY A 338 0.11 -6.67 18.30
C GLY A 338 -0.31 -5.73 19.44
N LYS A 339 -1.02 -6.26 20.43
CA LYS A 339 -1.50 -5.45 21.57
C LYS A 339 -0.40 -5.17 22.59
N ALA A 340 0.68 -5.95 22.58
CA ALA A 340 1.81 -5.85 23.52
C ALA A 340 1.37 -5.82 25.00
N ALA A 341 0.49 -6.77 25.38
CA ALA A 341 -0.16 -6.77 26.69
C ALA A 341 0.80 -6.76 27.90
N TRP A 342 2.03 -7.24 27.71
CA TRP A 342 3.10 -7.25 28.71
C TRP A 342 3.58 -5.84 29.11
N HIS A 343 3.40 -4.83 28.26
CA HIS A 343 3.86 -3.47 28.51
C HIS A 343 2.93 -2.68 29.43
N TYR A 344 1.64 -3.04 29.50
CA TYR A 344 0.67 -2.39 30.38
C TYR A 344 0.85 -2.88 31.82
N ASN A 345 1.72 -2.21 32.56
CA ASN A 345 1.96 -2.50 33.95
C ASN A 345 2.30 -1.20 34.71
N ALA A 346 2.29 -1.29 36.05
CA ALA A 346 2.52 -0.13 36.91
C ALA A 346 3.91 0.53 36.73
N ALA A 347 4.94 -0.23 36.32
CA ALA A 347 6.27 0.32 36.09
C ALA A 347 6.34 1.20 34.82
N ASN A 348 5.49 0.90 33.84
CA ASN A 348 5.36 1.66 32.59
C ASN A 348 4.19 2.65 32.63
N ASN A 349 3.67 2.98 33.81
CA ASN A 349 2.51 3.86 33.99
C ASN A 349 1.26 3.46 33.18
N TRP A 350 1.12 2.16 32.86
CA TRP A 350 0.04 1.64 31.99
C TRP A 350 0.02 2.23 30.58
N GLU A 351 1.12 2.82 30.13
CA GLU A 351 1.26 3.39 28.79
C GLU A 351 1.33 2.31 27.70
N PRO A 352 0.73 2.54 26.52
CA PRO A 352 0.94 1.70 25.36
C PRO A 352 2.40 1.59 24.96
N TYR A 353 2.78 0.39 24.54
CA TYR A 353 4.08 0.21 23.90
C TYR A 353 4.09 1.00 22.59
N GLY A 354 5.19 1.71 22.34
CA GLY A 354 5.29 2.65 21.23
C GLY A 354 4.89 2.04 19.90
N ALA A 355 5.15 0.75 19.63
CA ALA A 355 4.97 0.09 18.34
C ALA A 355 3.63 -0.64 18.12
N VAL A 356 2.66 -0.55 19.04
CA VAL A 356 1.41 -1.32 18.91
C VAL A 356 0.57 -0.91 17.71
N VAL A 357 -0.08 -1.89 17.07
CA VAL A 357 -1.15 -1.64 16.09
C VAL A 357 -2.46 -1.26 16.77
N SER A 358 -2.65 -1.71 18.02
CA SER A 358 -3.86 -1.49 18.80
C SER A 358 -3.51 -1.21 20.26
N ARG A 359 -4.07 -0.14 20.82
CA ARG A 359 -3.82 0.33 22.19
C ARG A 359 -5.09 0.26 23.04
N PRO A 360 -4.99 0.06 24.35
CA PRO A 360 -6.16 0.05 25.22
C PRO A 360 -6.81 1.43 25.31
N ASP A 361 -8.11 1.42 25.55
CA ASP A 361 -8.80 2.57 26.11
C ASP A 361 -8.31 2.76 27.56
N PRO A 362 -7.64 3.88 27.90
CA PRO A 362 -7.14 4.11 29.25
C PRO A 362 -8.24 4.05 30.32
N THR A 363 -9.47 4.40 29.95
CA THR A 363 -10.63 4.36 30.87
C THR A 363 -11.18 2.94 31.08
N SER A 364 -10.79 1.99 30.23
CA SER A 364 -11.19 0.57 30.33
C SER A 364 -10.28 -0.27 31.22
N ILE A 365 -9.20 0.31 31.75
CA ILE A 365 -8.22 -0.41 32.56
C ILE A 365 -8.78 -0.61 33.97
N VAL A 366 -9.30 -1.81 34.24
CA VAL A 366 -9.82 -2.19 35.56
C VAL A 366 -8.87 -3.22 36.18
N ASN A 367 -8.39 -2.96 37.41
CA ASN A 367 -7.42 -3.82 38.10
C ASN A 367 -6.19 -4.17 37.25
N GLY A 368 -5.74 -3.22 36.42
CA GLY A 368 -4.59 -3.42 35.54
C GLY A 368 -4.86 -4.28 34.31
N LYS A 369 -6.12 -4.45 33.90
CA LYS A 369 -6.48 -5.18 32.69
C LYS A 369 -7.36 -4.31 31.80
N PRO A 370 -6.92 -3.97 30.57
CA PRO A 370 -7.77 -3.28 29.62
C PRO A 370 -8.87 -4.20 29.09
N THR A 371 -10.10 -3.69 28.99
CA THR A 371 -11.25 -4.42 28.45
C THR A 371 -11.66 -3.94 27.06
N LYS A 372 -11.14 -2.79 26.61
CA LYS A 372 -11.41 -2.22 25.29
C LYS A 372 -10.11 -1.74 24.64
N PHE A 373 -10.01 -1.91 23.33
CA PHE A 373 -8.86 -1.53 22.52
C PHE A 373 -9.31 -0.72 21.30
N PHE A 374 -8.42 0.16 20.83
CA PHE A 374 -8.60 0.97 19.63
C PHE A 374 -7.41 0.76 18.69
N TRP A 375 -7.70 0.71 17.39
CA TRP A 375 -6.65 0.78 16.38
C TRP A 375 -5.87 2.08 16.53
N THR A 376 -4.55 1.96 16.51
CA THR A 376 -3.65 3.10 16.36
C THR A 376 -3.55 3.46 14.88
N PRO A 377 -3.07 4.66 14.51
CA PRO A 377 -2.87 5.00 13.11
C PRO A 377 -1.91 4.10 12.32
N ARG A 378 -1.18 3.18 12.99
CA ARG A 378 -0.39 2.16 12.29
C ARG A 378 -1.24 1.17 11.50
N ILE A 379 -2.52 1.01 11.84
CA ILE A 379 -3.43 0.17 11.05
C ILE A 379 -3.52 0.64 9.59
N HIS A 380 -3.34 1.94 9.34
CA HIS A 380 -3.42 2.53 8.02
C HIS A 380 -2.34 2.01 7.06
N PHE A 381 -1.22 1.48 7.58
CA PHE A 381 -0.24 0.77 6.75
C PHE A 381 -0.89 -0.43 6.05
N TYR A 382 -1.61 -1.27 6.80
CA TYR A 382 -2.26 -2.45 6.24
C TYR A 382 -3.47 -2.08 5.36
N GLN A 383 -4.22 -1.03 5.71
CA GLN A 383 -5.33 -0.54 4.89
C GLN A 383 -4.85 0.02 3.53
N LEU A 384 -3.75 0.78 3.53
CA LEU A 384 -3.13 1.31 2.31
C LEU A 384 -2.74 0.19 1.33
N TRP A 385 -2.20 -0.91 1.85
CA TRP A 385 -1.67 -2.01 1.06
C TRP A 385 -2.63 -3.20 0.91
N SER A 386 -3.87 -3.12 1.41
CA SER A 386 -4.77 -4.28 1.57
C SER A 386 -5.08 -5.02 0.27
N GLU A 387 -5.19 -4.28 -0.84
CA GLU A 387 -5.59 -4.82 -2.14
C GLU A 387 -4.41 -5.11 -3.09
N VAL A 388 -3.20 -4.61 -2.80
CA VAL A 388 -2.08 -4.68 -3.74
C VAL A 388 -1.60 -6.11 -3.92
N LYS A 389 -1.74 -6.63 -5.14
CA LYS A 389 -1.34 -7.98 -5.55
C LYS A 389 -1.14 -8.05 -7.06
N GLY A 390 -0.74 -9.23 -7.55
CA GLY A 390 -0.61 -9.49 -8.99
C GLY A 390 0.83 -9.57 -9.48
N LEU A 391 0.99 -9.63 -10.80
CA LEU A 391 2.27 -9.74 -11.49
C LEU A 391 2.94 -8.36 -11.56
N ARG A 392 4.22 -8.28 -11.19
CA ARG A 392 5.00 -7.05 -11.37
C ARG A 392 5.05 -6.67 -12.85
N VAL A 393 4.93 -5.38 -13.12
CA VAL A 393 5.16 -4.79 -14.43
C VAL A 393 6.31 -3.79 -14.39
N LYS A 394 6.85 -3.45 -15.55
CA LYS A 394 8.02 -2.57 -15.65
C LYS A 394 7.64 -1.14 -15.27
N THR A 395 8.40 -0.60 -14.32
CA THR A 395 8.33 0.80 -13.89
C THR A 395 9.73 1.41 -13.89
N LEU A 396 9.81 2.72 -14.15
CA LEU A 396 11.04 3.49 -14.08
C LEU A 396 10.72 4.84 -13.45
N SER A 397 11.62 5.34 -12.60
CA SER A 397 11.64 6.75 -12.19
C SER A 397 12.93 7.38 -12.67
N ASP A 398 12.85 8.60 -13.19
CA ASP A 398 14.01 9.42 -13.55
C ASP A 398 14.64 10.14 -12.36
N TYR A 399 14.05 10.01 -11.16
CA TYR A 399 14.49 10.66 -9.94
C TYR A 399 14.57 9.67 -8.79
N GLU A 400 15.79 9.40 -8.29
CA GLU A 400 16.07 8.33 -7.31
C GLU A 400 15.29 8.43 -6.00
N ASP A 401 14.85 9.62 -5.58
CA ASP A 401 14.05 9.76 -4.36
C ASP A 401 12.57 9.37 -4.56
N VAL A 402 12.08 9.31 -5.79
CA VAL A 402 10.73 8.85 -6.10
C VAL A 402 10.75 7.35 -6.34
N GLN A 403 10.14 6.60 -5.43
CA GLN A 403 10.05 5.16 -5.49
C GLN A 403 8.70 4.76 -6.10
N VAL A 404 8.72 3.78 -7.02
CA VAL A 404 7.53 3.29 -7.72
C VAL A 404 7.55 1.77 -7.83
N HIS A 405 6.39 1.15 -7.59
CA HIS A 405 6.09 -0.23 -8.00
C HIS A 405 4.72 -0.30 -8.67
N ALA A 406 4.57 -1.20 -9.63
CA ALA A 406 3.26 -1.50 -10.22
C ALA A 406 3.03 -3.00 -10.38
N PHE A 407 1.77 -3.41 -10.20
CA PHE A 407 1.34 -4.80 -10.25
C PHE A 407 0.02 -4.94 -10.99
N VAL A 408 -0.12 -5.97 -11.82
CA VAL A 408 -1.32 -6.29 -12.59
C VAL A 408 -1.98 -7.56 -12.08
N ASP A 409 -3.26 -7.47 -11.71
CA ASP A 409 -4.12 -8.59 -11.31
C ASP A 409 -5.41 -8.56 -12.15
N GLY A 410 -5.49 -9.43 -13.16
CA GLY A 410 -6.61 -9.45 -14.10
C GLY A 410 -6.75 -8.13 -14.88
N ASN A 411 -7.84 -7.41 -14.63
CA ASN A 411 -8.14 -6.11 -15.23
C ASN A 411 -7.73 -4.92 -14.35
N THR A 412 -7.01 -5.14 -13.24
CA THR A 412 -6.62 -4.07 -12.31
C THR A 412 -5.11 -3.89 -12.31
N ALA A 413 -4.64 -2.66 -12.47
CA ALA A 413 -3.26 -2.26 -12.24
C ALA A 413 -3.14 -1.41 -10.96
N TYR A 414 -2.37 -1.90 -9.99
CA TYR A 414 -2.00 -1.17 -8.78
C TYR A 414 -0.69 -0.43 -9.03
N VAL A 415 -0.66 0.89 -8.82
CA VAL A 415 0.53 1.74 -8.93
C VAL A 415 0.79 2.38 -7.57
N ALA A 416 1.88 2.00 -6.92
CA ALA A 416 2.31 2.52 -5.63
C ALA A 416 3.45 3.52 -5.80
N LEU A 417 3.36 4.65 -5.11
CA LEU A 417 4.29 5.77 -5.16
C LEU A 417 4.71 6.18 -3.74
N ASN A 418 5.99 6.45 -3.55
CA ASN A 418 6.55 6.95 -2.29
C ASN A 418 7.70 7.93 -2.59
N SER A 419 8.02 8.81 -1.63
CA SER A 419 9.13 9.75 -1.74
C SER A 419 10.09 9.64 -0.55
N LEU A 420 11.38 9.47 -0.84
CA LEU A 420 12.48 9.58 0.11
C LEU A 420 12.86 11.04 0.39
N SER A 421 12.32 12.00 -0.38
CA SER A 421 12.64 13.41 -0.26
C SER A 421 11.95 14.06 0.95
N GLU A 422 12.65 15.00 1.59
CA GLU A 422 12.10 15.89 2.62
C GLU A 422 11.42 17.15 2.03
N SER A 423 11.33 17.25 0.70
CA SER A 423 10.56 18.29 0.01
C SER A 423 9.42 17.69 -0.80
N ASN A 424 8.34 18.47 -0.98
CA ASN A 424 7.23 18.07 -1.84
C ASN A 424 7.71 17.73 -3.25
N GLN A 425 7.18 16.65 -3.81
CA GLN A 425 7.45 16.21 -5.18
C GLN A 425 6.14 16.22 -5.95
N GLN A 426 6.10 16.88 -7.10
CA GLN A 426 5.04 16.69 -8.08
C GLN A 426 5.52 15.65 -9.09
N VAL A 427 4.94 14.47 -9.08
CA VAL A 427 5.39 13.31 -9.88
C VAL A 427 4.47 13.14 -11.08
N ASN A 428 5.00 13.27 -12.30
CA ASN A 428 4.26 12.99 -13.52
C ASN A 428 4.11 11.48 -13.73
N LEU A 429 2.92 11.04 -14.15
CA LEU A 429 2.63 9.65 -14.49
C LEU A 429 2.61 9.48 -16.01
N ASP A 430 3.58 8.73 -16.53
CA ASP A 430 3.73 8.48 -17.97
C ASP A 430 3.43 7.01 -18.28
N PHE A 431 2.25 6.74 -18.82
CA PHE A 431 1.86 5.40 -19.28
C PHE A 431 2.31 5.20 -20.73
N VAL A 432 3.34 4.38 -20.93
CA VAL A 432 3.97 4.20 -22.26
C VAL A 432 3.11 3.46 -23.28
N ASN A 433 2.05 2.76 -22.85
CA ASN A 433 1.09 2.18 -23.78
C ASN A 433 -0.34 2.59 -23.42
N SER A 434 -1.19 2.74 -24.45
CA SER A 434 -2.62 2.89 -24.28
C SER A 434 -3.25 1.53 -23.98
N PHE A 435 -3.88 1.37 -22.81
CA PHE A 435 -4.59 0.15 -22.44
C PHE A 435 -6.07 0.41 -22.30
N GLY A 436 -6.87 -0.16 -23.22
CA GLY A 436 -8.34 -0.17 -23.15
C GLY A 436 -8.99 1.15 -22.73
N SER A 437 -10.22 1.04 -22.23
CA SER A 437 -10.87 2.13 -21.51
C SER A 437 -10.75 1.87 -20.01
N ILE A 438 -10.30 2.88 -19.26
CA ILE A 438 -10.29 2.84 -17.80
C ILE A 438 -11.73 2.92 -17.32
N ALA A 439 -12.17 1.92 -16.57
CA ALA A 439 -13.49 1.85 -15.95
C ALA A 439 -13.55 2.76 -14.70
N ASN A 440 -12.52 2.69 -13.86
CA ASN A 440 -12.43 3.43 -12.61
C ASN A 440 -10.97 3.59 -12.17
N VAL A 441 -10.67 4.68 -11.48
CA VAL A 441 -9.42 4.84 -10.73
C VAL A 441 -9.78 5.07 -9.27
N SER A 442 -9.29 4.23 -8.37
CA SER A 442 -9.35 4.49 -6.92
C SER A 442 -7.99 4.94 -6.39
N LYS A 443 -8.00 5.64 -5.26
CA LYS A 443 -6.78 6.16 -4.61
C LYS A 443 -6.82 5.91 -3.12
N LYS A 444 -5.80 5.21 -2.61
CA LYS A 444 -5.46 5.19 -1.19
C LYS A 444 -4.24 6.08 -0.96
N SER A 445 -4.27 6.91 0.07
CA SER A 445 -3.11 7.72 0.47
C SER A 445 -2.97 7.76 1.97
N LEU A 446 -1.73 7.68 2.45
CA LEU A 446 -1.38 7.83 3.85
C LEU A 446 -0.34 8.94 3.98
N LYS A 447 -0.76 10.04 4.61
CA LYS A 447 0.06 11.24 4.86
C LYS A 447 0.49 11.26 6.31
N ILE A 448 1.78 11.13 6.57
CA ILE A 448 2.35 11.19 7.91
C ILE A 448 3.10 12.50 8.08
N TYR A 449 2.59 13.35 8.98
CA TYR A 449 3.20 14.62 9.33
C TYR A 449 4.01 14.49 10.61
N THR A 450 5.10 15.25 10.72
CA THR A 450 5.95 15.24 11.92
C THR A 450 5.28 15.88 13.14
N ASN A 451 4.28 16.74 12.95
CA ASN A 451 3.73 17.60 13.99
C ASN A 451 2.20 17.59 14.13
N LYS A 452 1.49 16.71 13.41
CA LYS A 452 0.04 16.55 13.51
C LYS A 452 -0.40 15.13 13.21
N ALA A 453 -1.66 14.82 13.48
CA ALA A 453 -2.23 13.51 13.22
C ALA A 453 -2.05 13.09 11.75
N PRO A 454 -1.80 11.79 11.48
CA PRO A 454 -1.71 11.29 10.12
C PRO A 454 -3.08 11.36 9.46
N ILE A 455 -3.10 11.43 8.12
CA ILE A 455 -4.33 11.41 7.34
C ILE A 455 -4.28 10.20 6.41
N TYR A 456 -5.17 9.25 6.65
CA TYR A 456 -5.48 8.18 5.70
C TYR A 456 -6.71 8.59 4.87
N GLN A 457 -6.64 8.40 3.56
CA GLN A 457 -7.76 8.62 2.65
C GLN A 457 -7.91 7.40 1.76
N ASP A 458 -9.13 6.88 1.66
CA ASP A 458 -9.53 5.82 0.74
C ASP A 458 -10.64 6.37 -0.16
N GLN A 459 -10.29 6.65 -1.41
CA GLN A 459 -11.18 7.25 -2.38
C GLN A 459 -11.53 6.20 -3.43
N ALA A 460 -12.78 5.70 -3.37
CA ALA A 460 -13.25 4.63 -4.26
C ALA A 460 -13.23 5.02 -5.75
N SER A 461 -13.35 6.32 -6.06
CA SER A 461 -13.28 6.85 -7.42
C SER A 461 -12.64 8.24 -7.43
N ILE A 462 -11.71 8.47 -8.36
CA ILE A 462 -11.11 9.75 -8.69
C ILE A 462 -10.97 9.90 -10.21
N ASN A 463 -10.83 11.13 -10.68
CA ASN A 463 -10.40 11.37 -12.06
C ASN A 463 -9.00 10.79 -12.30
N THR A 464 -8.78 10.22 -13.48
CA THR A 464 -7.48 9.70 -13.91
C THR A 464 -6.39 10.76 -13.76
N PRO A 465 -5.42 10.59 -12.84
CA PRO A 465 -4.40 11.60 -12.60
C PRO A 465 -3.29 11.50 -13.65
N ASN A 466 -2.87 12.64 -14.20
CA ASN A 466 -1.65 12.75 -15.01
C ASN A 466 -0.41 13.01 -14.15
N SER A 467 -0.61 13.39 -12.89
CA SER A 467 0.45 13.59 -11.89
C SER A 467 -0.08 13.38 -10.47
N VAL A 468 0.82 13.15 -9.54
CA VAL A 468 0.54 12.99 -8.11
C VAL A 468 1.48 13.91 -7.33
N ASP A 469 0.91 14.76 -6.49
CA ASP A 469 1.68 15.50 -5.50
C ASP A 469 1.94 14.60 -4.29
N LEU A 470 3.21 14.42 -3.94
CA LEU A 470 3.68 13.69 -2.76
C LEU A 470 4.33 14.66 -1.79
N ILE A 471 3.76 14.79 -0.61
CA ILE A 471 4.44 15.48 0.51
C ILE A 471 5.45 14.54 1.18
N PRO A 472 6.41 15.08 1.98
CA PRO A 472 7.27 14.24 2.81
C PRO A 472 6.44 13.34 3.72
N GLY A 473 6.72 12.03 3.69
CA GLY A 473 5.98 11.05 4.48
C GLY A 473 4.61 10.65 3.91
N GLU A 474 4.33 10.97 2.65
CA GLU A 474 3.16 10.46 1.94
C GLU A 474 3.49 9.25 1.06
N THR A 475 2.65 8.22 1.18
CA THR A 475 2.63 7.07 0.28
C THR A 475 1.25 6.96 -0.36
N VAL A 476 1.22 6.73 -1.67
CA VAL A 476 -0.02 6.65 -2.47
C VAL A 476 -0.09 5.30 -3.18
N VAL A 477 -1.27 4.70 -3.21
CA VAL A 477 -1.60 3.53 -4.03
C VAL A 477 -2.80 3.89 -4.90
N LEU A 478 -2.60 3.87 -6.21
CA LEU A 478 -3.65 4.03 -7.21
C LEU A 478 -4.04 2.66 -7.75
N ALA A 479 -5.34 2.37 -7.87
CA ALA A 479 -5.81 1.18 -8.57
C ALA A 479 -6.59 1.59 -9.81
N TYR A 480 -6.02 1.29 -10.98
CA TYR A 480 -6.63 1.50 -12.29
C TYR A 480 -7.36 0.24 -12.69
N ARG A 481 -8.70 0.28 -12.73
CA ARG A 481 -9.55 -0.82 -13.21
C ARG A 481 -9.90 -0.57 -14.66
N PHE A 482 -9.66 -1.54 -15.52
CA PHE A 482 -9.92 -1.49 -16.96
C PHE A 482 -11.17 -2.31 -17.31
N ASN A 483 -11.83 -1.95 -18.42
CA ASN A 483 -13.01 -2.68 -18.92
C ASN A 483 -12.69 -4.12 -19.35
N GLY A 484 -11.42 -4.43 -19.61
CA GLY A 484 -10.95 -5.77 -19.98
C GLY A 484 -9.66 -6.12 -19.26
N ASN A 485 -9.27 -7.39 -19.34
CA ASN A 485 -8.01 -7.85 -18.76
C ASN A 485 -6.80 -7.20 -19.45
N LEU A 486 -5.75 -6.96 -18.66
CA LEU A 486 -4.50 -6.42 -19.16
C LEU A 486 -3.62 -7.52 -19.73
N GLU A 487 -3.18 -7.37 -20.98
CA GLU A 487 -2.31 -8.33 -21.64
C GLU A 487 -0.82 -7.98 -21.46
N LEU A 488 -0.04 -8.97 -20.98
CA LEU A 488 1.41 -8.84 -20.78
C LEU A 488 2.14 -9.42 -22.00
N ASN A 489 2.52 -8.53 -22.92
CA ASN A 489 3.08 -8.86 -24.23
C ASN A 489 4.61 -8.82 -24.30
N ASN A 490 5.26 -8.38 -23.23
CA ASN A 490 6.71 -8.26 -23.14
C ASN A 490 7.19 -8.76 -21.78
N THR A 491 8.49 -9.07 -21.66
CA THR A 491 9.10 -9.38 -20.38
C THR A 491 10.40 -8.62 -20.17
N VAL A 492 10.66 -8.25 -18.92
CA VAL A 492 11.98 -7.81 -18.46
C VAL A 492 12.41 -8.68 -17.29
N LYS A 493 13.58 -9.30 -17.41
CA LYS A 493 14.20 -10.10 -16.35
C LYS A 493 15.33 -9.32 -15.72
N VAL A 494 15.23 -9.07 -14.42
CA VAL A 494 16.21 -8.33 -13.62
C VAL A 494 17.01 -9.32 -12.80
N ASN A 495 18.31 -9.41 -13.03
CA ASN A 495 19.23 -10.29 -12.29
C ASN A 495 20.42 -9.50 -11.76
N ASN A 496 20.85 -9.78 -10.53
CA ASN A 496 22.07 -9.21 -9.98
C ASN A 496 23.26 -10.14 -10.22
N TYR A 497 24.38 -9.55 -10.63
CA TYR A 497 25.68 -10.18 -10.75
C TYR A 497 26.67 -9.45 -9.85
N TYR A 498 27.49 -10.20 -9.12
CA TYR A 498 28.31 -9.65 -8.05
C TYR A 498 29.79 -9.74 -8.43
N SER A 499 30.57 -8.73 -8.03
CA SER A 499 32.02 -8.86 -8.08
C SER A 499 32.49 -9.87 -7.04
N SER A 500 33.46 -10.70 -7.41
CA SER A 500 34.17 -11.56 -6.45
C SER A 500 35.07 -10.78 -5.51
N THR A 501 35.28 -9.48 -5.75
CA THR A 501 36.09 -8.60 -4.90
C THR A 501 35.23 -7.55 -4.21
N ASN A 502 35.46 -7.36 -2.92
CA ASN A 502 34.74 -6.41 -2.07
C ASN A 502 35.71 -5.65 -1.14
N LEU A 503 35.22 -4.64 -0.43
CA LEU A 503 35.95 -3.88 0.60
C LEU A 503 37.32 -3.32 0.18
N GLN A 504 37.48 -2.93 -1.09
CA GLN A 504 38.74 -2.34 -1.57
C GLN A 504 38.96 -0.94 -1.01
N LYS A 505 40.16 -0.69 -0.50
CA LYS A 505 40.58 0.62 0.03
C LYS A 505 40.77 1.63 -1.10
N ILE A 506 40.27 2.85 -0.89
CA ILE A 506 40.40 3.94 -1.88
C ILE A 506 41.66 4.76 -1.61
N THR A 507 42.54 4.81 -2.61
CA THR A 507 43.71 5.69 -2.67
C THR A 507 43.56 6.63 -3.85
N ALA A 508 43.87 7.92 -3.63
CA ALA A 508 43.75 8.96 -4.65
C ALA A 508 44.43 8.56 -5.97
N ASN A 509 43.67 8.68 -7.07
CA ASN A 509 44.10 8.43 -8.44
C ASN A 509 44.61 7.00 -8.72
N GLN A 510 44.36 6.04 -7.83
CA GLN A 510 44.61 4.64 -8.10
C GLN A 510 43.36 3.98 -8.69
N VAL A 511 43.57 3.13 -9.70
CA VAL A 511 42.50 2.36 -10.35
C VAL A 511 42.16 1.16 -9.47
N LEU A 512 40.90 1.05 -9.09
CA LEU A 512 40.31 -0.13 -8.45
C LEU A 512 39.56 -0.94 -9.51
N ASN A 513 39.84 -2.23 -9.62
CA ASN A 513 39.19 -3.12 -10.60
C ASN A 513 38.30 -4.14 -9.89
N PHE A 514 37.13 -4.38 -10.49
CA PHE A 514 36.12 -5.32 -10.05
C PHE A 514 35.66 -6.12 -11.26
N ASP A 515 35.84 -7.44 -11.23
CA ASP A 515 35.43 -8.32 -12.31
C ASP A 515 34.08 -8.96 -11.99
N ILE A 516 33.15 -8.86 -12.95
CA ILE A 516 31.80 -9.44 -12.88
C ILE A 516 31.63 -10.34 -14.09
N ASN A 517 31.58 -11.64 -13.85
CA ASN A 517 31.67 -12.67 -14.89
C ASN A 517 30.37 -13.45 -15.03
N ASN A 518 30.27 -14.19 -16.14
CA ASN A 518 29.12 -15.04 -16.46
C ASN A 518 27.78 -14.28 -16.49
N VAL A 519 27.80 -13.05 -16.99
CA VAL A 519 26.62 -12.22 -17.15
C VAL A 519 25.81 -12.68 -18.37
N ASP A 520 24.55 -13.05 -18.15
CA ASP A 520 23.61 -13.29 -19.24
C ASP A 520 23.09 -11.94 -19.76
N LEU A 521 23.27 -11.69 -21.06
CA LEU A 521 22.94 -10.43 -21.70
C LEU A 521 21.90 -10.60 -22.81
N ALA A 522 20.92 -9.72 -22.82
CA ALA A 522 19.99 -9.46 -23.89
C ALA A 522 19.83 -7.94 -24.09
N ASN A 523 18.94 -7.52 -24.98
CA ASN A 523 18.63 -6.10 -25.17
C ASN A 523 18.08 -5.49 -23.87
N GLY A 524 18.44 -4.26 -23.56
CA GLY A 524 17.96 -3.55 -22.37
C GLY A 524 18.99 -2.54 -21.83
N ASP A 525 18.69 -2.00 -20.64
CA ASP A 525 19.52 -1.04 -19.93
C ASP A 525 19.66 -1.47 -18.48
N SER A 526 20.89 -1.55 -17.99
CA SER A 526 21.25 -2.11 -16.70
C SER A 526 21.67 -1.02 -15.72
N ILE A 527 21.85 -1.41 -14.45
CA ILE A 527 22.28 -0.52 -13.38
C ILE A 527 23.52 -1.10 -12.71
N LEU A 528 24.60 -0.34 -12.74
CA LEU A 528 25.78 -0.62 -11.93
C LEU A 528 25.60 0.03 -10.55
N LYS A 529 25.55 -0.80 -9.52
CA LYS A 529 25.49 -0.39 -8.11
C LYS A 529 26.90 -0.37 -7.54
N VAL A 530 27.36 0.80 -7.12
CA VAL A 530 28.67 0.99 -6.48
C VAL A 530 28.44 1.52 -5.07
N SER A 531 28.66 0.66 -4.08
CA SER A 531 28.51 1.04 -2.67
C SER A 531 29.83 1.52 -2.09
N ILE A 532 29.80 2.70 -1.46
CA ILE A 532 31.00 3.34 -0.91
C ILE A 532 30.78 3.75 0.54
N GLY A 533 31.81 3.58 1.37
CA GLY A 533 31.87 4.08 2.75
C GLY A 533 33.02 5.07 2.89
N ARG A 534 32.73 6.37 3.05
CA ARG A 534 33.74 7.45 3.04
C ARG A 534 33.32 8.64 3.91
N LYS A 535 34.28 9.46 4.35
CA LYS A 535 34.01 10.74 5.03
C LYS A 535 33.19 11.68 4.13
N HIS A 536 32.29 12.46 4.72
CA HIS A 536 31.38 13.35 3.99
C HIS A 536 32.07 14.37 3.07
N ASN A 537 33.25 14.86 3.47
CA ASN A 537 34.02 15.83 2.71
C ASN A 537 34.83 15.22 1.54
N LYS A 538 34.63 13.93 1.24
CA LYS A 538 35.31 13.20 0.16
C LYS A 538 34.43 13.05 -1.06
N SER A 539 35.06 12.83 -2.20
CA SER A 539 34.35 12.67 -3.47
C SER A 539 33.47 11.41 -3.46
N LYS A 540 32.20 11.62 -3.81
CA LYS A 540 31.19 10.60 -4.13
C LYS A 540 31.05 10.41 -5.65
N GLN A 541 31.91 11.05 -6.44
CA GLN A 541 31.89 11.08 -7.90
C GLN A 541 33.18 10.46 -8.46
N PRO A 542 33.31 9.12 -8.47
CA PRO A 542 34.42 8.46 -9.13
C PRO A 542 34.34 8.60 -10.65
N ILE A 543 35.49 8.49 -11.32
CA ILE A 543 35.52 8.11 -12.73
C ILE A 543 35.20 6.61 -12.78
N VAL A 544 34.14 6.25 -13.51
CA VAL A 544 33.71 4.87 -13.68
C VAL A 544 33.90 4.46 -15.13
N LYS A 545 34.53 3.30 -15.34
CA LYS A 545 34.66 2.68 -16.66
C LYS A 545 34.09 1.26 -16.64
N VAL A 546 33.28 0.94 -17.62
CA VAL A 546 32.75 -0.39 -17.90
C VAL A 546 33.44 -0.90 -19.15
N ASN A 547 34.21 -1.98 -19.05
CA ASN A 547 35.00 -2.55 -20.15
C ASN A 547 35.87 -1.49 -20.86
N GLY A 548 36.48 -0.60 -20.07
CA GLY A 548 37.33 0.50 -20.54
C GLY A 548 36.58 1.75 -21.02
N THR A 549 35.27 1.70 -21.20
CA THR A 549 34.43 2.83 -21.63
C THR A 549 33.92 3.61 -20.43
N ALA A 550 34.12 4.93 -20.42
CA ALA A 550 33.64 5.78 -19.33
C ALA A 550 32.10 5.90 -19.34
N VAL A 551 31.49 5.86 -18.16
CA VAL A 551 30.05 6.08 -17.95
C VAL A 551 29.82 7.24 -16.98
N SER A 552 28.70 7.94 -17.13
CA SER A 552 28.37 9.09 -16.29
C SER A 552 27.85 8.63 -14.93
N VAL A 553 28.40 9.17 -13.86
CA VAL A 553 27.89 8.94 -12.49
C VAL A 553 26.83 10.01 -12.19
N PRO A 554 25.60 9.63 -11.81
CA PRO A 554 24.59 10.59 -11.40
C PRO A 554 25.03 11.39 -10.16
N SER A 555 24.59 12.65 -10.07
CA SER A 555 24.84 13.50 -8.90
C SER A 555 23.88 13.24 -7.75
N ASN A 556 22.72 12.62 -8.02
CA ASN A 556 21.74 12.21 -7.01
C ASN A 556 21.83 10.71 -6.71
N TRP A 557 21.34 10.31 -5.54
CA TRP A 557 21.19 8.93 -5.09
C TRP A 557 19.92 8.83 -4.23
N LYS A 558 19.50 7.61 -3.89
CA LYS A 558 18.30 7.40 -3.06
C LYS A 558 18.48 8.02 -1.67
N GLY A 559 17.60 8.93 -1.28
CA GLY A 559 17.61 9.62 0.00
C GLY A 559 18.71 10.70 0.11
N GLY A 560 18.82 11.32 1.28
CA GLY A 560 19.75 12.43 1.49
C GLY A 560 21.25 12.05 1.53
N ASP A 561 22.10 13.06 1.73
CA ASP A 561 23.56 12.91 1.86
C ASP A 561 24.00 12.27 3.19
N GLN A 562 23.07 11.74 3.99
CA GLN A 562 23.35 11.13 5.30
C GLN A 562 24.08 12.07 6.27
N SER A 563 23.80 13.38 6.21
CA SER A 563 24.52 14.41 6.96
C SER A 563 24.44 14.27 8.49
N SER A 564 23.50 13.49 9.02
CA SER A 564 23.38 13.16 10.44
C SER A 564 24.31 12.03 10.92
N ARG A 565 24.99 11.34 9.99
CA ARG A 565 25.93 10.25 10.25
C ARG A 565 27.37 10.74 10.16
N ASP A 566 28.30 10.06 10.82
CA ASP A 566 29.72 10.43 10.80
C ASP A 566 30.36 10.23 9.42
N ASP A 567 29.95 9.17 8.72
CA ASP A 567 30.42 8.76 7.41
C ASP A 567 29.24 8.55 6.46
N PHE A 568 29.45 8.88 5.19
CA PHE A 568 28.56 8.46 4.12
C PHE A 568 28.80 6.97 3.86
N PHE A 569 27.76 6.15 3.99
CA PHE A 569 27.79 4.76 3.52
C PHE A 569 26.55 4.51 2.67
N GLY A 570 26.73 4.45 1.35
CA GLY A 570 25.59 4.41 0.44
C GLY A 570 25.92 3.85 -0.94
N THR A 571 24.91 3.31 -1.61
CA THR A 571 24.99 2.81 -2.99
C THR A 571 24.70 3.93 -3.99
N LEU A 572 25.64 4.14 -4.91
CA LEU A 572 25.46 4.91 -6.12
C LEU A 572 24.87 4.00 -7.20
N ARG A 573 23.75 4.40 -7.82
CA ARG A 573 23.12 3.68 -8.93
C ARG A 573 23.47 4.38 -10.23
N ILE A 574 24.23 3.69 -11.08
CA ILE A 574 24.80 4.24 -12.30
C ILE A 574 24.15 3.52 -13.48
N PRO A 575 23.32 4.20 -14.29
CA PRO A 575 22.76 3.61 -15.51
C PRO A 575 23.87 3.20 -16.49
N VAL A 576 23.77 1.99 -17.04
CA VAL A 576 24.72 1.43 -18.00
C VAL A 576 23.95 0.72 -19.12
N SER A 577 24.20 1.12 -20.37
CA SER A 577 23.62 0.43 -21.52
C SER A 577 24.15 -1.01 -21.64
N ASN A 578 23.28 -1.98 -21.95
CA ASN A 578 23.71 -3.36 -22.15
C ASN A 578 24.71 -3.51 -23.31
N GLN A 579 24.78 -2.56 -24.23
CA GLN A 579 25.75 -2.54 -25.33
C GLN A 579 27.21 -2.39 -24.85
N LEU A 580 27.41 -1.84 -23.64
CA LEU A 580 28.74 -1.73 -23.03
C LEU A 580 29.13 -2.98 -22.24
N LEU A 581 28.18 -3.89 -22.00
CA LEU A 581 28.37 -5.10 -21.24
C LEU A 581 28.81 -6.26 -22.15
N ALA A 582 29.54 -7.19 -21.57
CA ALA A 582 29.92 -8.46 -22.16
C ALA A 582 29.61 -9.59 -21.17
N LYS A 583 29.82 -10.85 -21.57
CA LYS A 583 29.68 -11.99 -20.65
C LYS A 583 30.58 -11.86 -19.43
N ASN A 584 31.78 -11.29 -19.61
CA ASN A 584 32.73 -11.00 -18.56
C ASN A 584 33.05 -9.51 -18.60
N ASN A 585 32.89 -8.82 -17.48
CA ASN A 585 32.98 -7.38 -17.40
C ASN A 585 34.06 -6.97 -16.40
N THR A 586 34.89 -6.01 -16.78
CA THR A 586 35.78 -5.33 -15.84
C THR A 586 35.24 -3.93 -15.58
N ILE A 587 34.94 -3.66 -14.32
CA ILE A 587 34.52 -2.35 -13.82
C ILE A 587 35.72 -1.69 -13.15
N SER A 588 36.13 -0.53 -13.65
CA SER A 588 37.23 0.25 -13.09
C SER A 588 36.71 1.54 -12.45
N LEU A 589 37.12 1.77 -11.21
CA LEU A 589 36.78 2.98 -10.44
C LEU A 589 38.06 3.76 -10.14
N THR A 590 38.01 5.09 -10.23
CA THR A 590 39.12 5.97 -9.81
C THR A 590 38.57 7.19 -9.09
N PHE A 591 39.03 7.41 -7.86
CA PHE A 591 38.63 8.55 -7.04
C PHE A 591 39.74 9.60 -7.00
N PRO A 592 39.40 10.91 -6.97
CA PRO A 592 40.41 11.98 -6.93
C PRO A 592 41.12 12.10 -5.57
N ASP A 593 40.57 11.49 -4.52
CA ASP A 593 41.02 11.62 -3.14
C ASP A 593 41.10 10.28 -2.41
N SER A 594 42.01 10.19 -1.43
CA SER A 594 42.13 9.03 -0.54
C SER A 594 41.18 9.17 0.64
N ASP A 595 40.55 8.07 1.02
CA ASP A 595 39.79 7.81 2.26
C ASP A 595 38.74 6.72 2.00
N GLY A 596 38.41 5.90 3.00
CA GLY A 596 37.29 4.95 2.91
C GLY A 596 37.49 3.81 1.91
N ARG A 597 36.37 3.15 1.56
CA ARG A 597 36.35 1.93 0.74
C ARG A 597 35.21 1.90 -0.25
N VAL A 598 35.42 1.15 -1.34
CA VAL A 598 34.33 0.60 -2.14
C VAL A 598 33.94 -0.72 -1.49
N SER A 599 32.76 -0.78 -0.87
CA SER A 599 32.33 -1.96 -0.12
C SER A 599 31.87 -3.08 -1.06
N SER A 600 31.10 -2.75 -2.09
CA SER A 600 30.50 -3.69 -3.03
C SER A 600 30.31 -3.06 -4.41
N VAL A 601 30.42 -3.90 -5.45
CA VAL A 601 30.09 -3.56 -6.83
C VAL A 601 29.19 -4.66 -7.37
N VAL A 602 27.96 -4.30 -7.72
CA VAL A 602 26.92 -5.22 -8.20
C VAL A 602 26.38 -4.69 -9.51
N LEU A 603 26.23 -5.56 -10.51
CA LEU A 603 25.61 -5.24 -11.78
C LEU A 603 24.20 -5.82 -11.82
N GLU A 604 23.19 -4.96 -11.74
CA GLU A 604 21.78 -5.32 -11.91
C GLU A 604 21.43 -5.26 -13.39
N VAL A 605 21.31 -6.42 -14.03
CA VAL A 605 21.08 -6.55 -15.47
C VAL A 605 19.61 -6.68 -15.79
N HIS A 606 19.11 -5.80 -16.66
CA HIS A 606 17.73 -5.83 -17.12
C HIS A 606 17.71 -6.34 -18.56
N ASN A 607 17.32 -7.60 -18.72
CA ASN A 607 17.18 -8.25 -20.01
C ASN A 607 15.73 -8.16 -20.47
N GLN A 608 15.50 -7.35 -21.49
CA GLN A 608 14.21 -7.21 -22.15
C GLN A 608 14.08 -8.23 -23.28
N SER A 609 12.90 -8.80 -23.40
CA SER A 609 12.50 -9.59 -24.56
C SER A 609 11.06 -9.27 -24.90
N ASN A 610 10.80 -9.06 -26.20
CA ASN A 610 9.43 -9.11 -26.70
C ASN A 610 8.94 -10.53 -26.45
N ALA A 611 7.74 -10.72 -25.89
CA ALA A 611 7.25 -12.07 -25.66
C ALA A 611 7.09 -12.75 -27.04
N THR A 612 8.07 -13.56 -27.40
CA THR A 612 7.90 -14.58 -28.42
C THR A 612 7.14 -15.69 -27.71
N THR A 613 5.95 -16.01 -28.18
CA THR A 613 5.22 -17.17 -27.67
C THR A 613 6.13 -18.39 -27.86
N ASN A 614 6.26 -19.30 -26.89
CA ASN A 614 7.13 -20.47 -27.08
C ASN A 614 6.52 -21.53 -28.00
N GLU A 615 5.29 -21.31 -28.47
CA GLU A 615 4.49 -22.25 -29.25
C GLU A 615 3.84 -21.54 -30.44
N ASP A 616 3.68 -22.27 -31.55
CA ASP A 616 2.94 -21.86 -32.73
C ASP A 616 1.51 -22.42 -32.63
N LYS A 617 0.50 -21.55 -32.56
CA LYS A 617 -0.92 -21.93 -32.45
C LYS A 617 -1.80 -21.23 -33.47
N ILE A 618 -2.90 -21.85 -33.88
CA ILE A 618 -3.94 -21.23 -34.74
C ILE A 618 -5.36 -21.68 -34.43
N SER A 619 -6.32 -20.82 -34.71
CA SER A 619 -7.76 -21.13 -34.75
C SER A 619 -8.51 -20.20 -35.71
N PHE A 620 -9.67 -20.63 -36.21
CA PHE A 620 -10.59 -19.70 -36.88
C PHE A 620 -11.24 -18.78 -35.85
N ALA A 621 -11.47 -17.51 -36.23
CA ALA A 621 -12.11 -16.54 -35.34
C ALA A 621 -13.60 -16.82 -35.14
N GLU A 622 -14.25 -17.46 -36.11
CA GLU A 622 -15.68 -17.77 -36.15
C GLU A 622 -15.88 -19.22 -36.61
N GLN A 623 -16.98 -19.85 -36.19
CA GLN A 623 -17.46 -21.07 -36.84
C GLN A 623 -18.31 -20.70 -38.05
N ILE A 624 -17.95 -21.23 -39.21
CA ILE A 624 -18.64 -20.98 -40.48
C ILE A 624 -19.27 -22.30 -40.89
N ILE A 625 -20.61 -22.38 -40.87
CA ILE A 625 -21.36 -23.60 -41.25
C ILE A 625 -22.04 -23.48 -42.62
N SER A 626 -22.28 -22.26 -43.10
CA SER A 626 -22.76 -21.99 -44.45
C SER A 626 -22.16 -20.70 -45.01
N LEU A 627 -22.13 -20.58 -46.34
CA LEU A 627 -21.65 -19.40 -47.07
C LEU A 627 -22.65 -19.04 -48.17
N ALA A 628 -22.84 -17.74 -48.45
CA ALA A 628 -23.63 -17.33 -49.60
C ALA A 628 -22.91 -17.67 -50.93
N PRO A 629 -23.65 -17.92 -52.03
CA PRO A 629 -23.09 -18.04 -53.37
C PRO A 629 -22.20 -16.86 -53.72
N GLY A 630 -20.96 -17.13 -54.10
CA GLY A 630 -19.99 -16.07 -54.29
C GLY A 630 -18.67 -16.54 -54.85
N SER A 631 -17.87 -15.59 -55.33
CA SER A 631 -16.50 -15.82 -55.80
C SER A 631 -15.43 -15.34 -54.83
N ASN A 632 -15.80 -14.71 -53.71
CA ASN A 632 -14.87 -14.19 -52.71
C ASN A 632 -15.40 -14.44 -51.30
N TYR A 633 -14.52 -14.94 -50.43
CA TYR A 633 -14.84 -15.19 -49.02
C TYR A 633 -13.77 -14.62 -48.10
N ALA A 634 -14.20 -13.81 -47.14
CA ALA A 634 -13.34 -13.27 -46.08
C ALA A 634 -13.31 -14.25 -44.90
N VAL A 635 -12.12 -14.70 -44.51
CA VAL A 635 -11.94 -15.67 -43.42
C VAL A 635 -10.89 -15.14 -42.45
N THR A 636 -11.25 -15.01 -41.18
CA THR A 636 -10.35 -14.52 -40.13
C THR A 636 -9.76 -15.66 -39.30
N VAL A 637 -8.44 -15.65 -39.12
CA VAL A 637 -7.67 -16.64 -38.34
C VAL A 637 -6.91 -15.94 -37.22
N ASN A 638 -7.05 -16.47 -36.01
CA ASN A 638 -6.25 -16.11 -34.85
C ASN A 638 -4.97 -16.97 -34.82
N TYR A 639 -3.85 -16.37 -34.44
CA TYR A 639 -2.56 -17.05 -34.39
C TYR A 639 -1.73 -16.66 -33.16
N GLU A 640 -0.88 -17.60 -32.74
CA GLU A 640 0.30 -17.38 -31.92
C GLU A 640 1.50 -17.90 -32.70
N ALA A 641 2.57 -17.11 -32.86
CA ALA A 641 3.74 -17.46 -33.64
C ALA A 641 5.01 -17.23 -32.83
N SER A 642 5.79 -18.28 -32.63
CA SER A 642 7.03 -18.28 -31.86
C SER A 642 8.18 -17.52 -32.52
N MET A 643 8.11 -17.37 -33.84
CA MET A 643 8.92 -16.47 -34.67
C MET A 643 8.08 -16.11 -35.89
N SER A 644 8.63 -15.42 -36.90
CA SER A 644 7.88 -15.20 -38.13
C SER A 644 7.45 -16.52 -38.78
N ARG A 645 6.18 -16.60 -39.18
CA ARG A 645 5.53 -17.79 -39.74
C ARG A 645 4.70 -17.43 -40.96
N ASP A 646 4.40 -18.44 -41.76
CA ASP A 646 3.36 -18.33 -42.78
C ASP A 646 2.06 -18.93 -42.24
N LEU A 647 1.00 -18.15 -42.30
CA LEU A 647 -0.37 -18.61 -42.13
C LEU A 647 -0.97 -18.87 -43.50
N VAL A 648 -1.60 -20.04 -43.65
CA VAL A 648 -2.22 -20.46 -44.91
C VAL A 648 -3.68 -20.74 -44.63
N VAL A 649 -4.59 -20.12 -45.40
CA VAL A 649 -6.01 -20.48 -45.41
C VAL A 649 -6.38 -20.99 -46.80
N SER A 650 -7.14 -22.08 -46.87
CA SER A 650 -7.59 -22.67 -48.12
C SER A 650 -9.03 -23.16 -48.03
N LEU A 651 -9.75 -23.03 -49.14
CA LEU A 651 -11.10 -23.55 -49.35
C LEU A 651 -11.05 -24.76 -50.28
N TRP A 652 -11.78 -25.80 -49.90
CA TRP A 652 -11.89 -27.07 -50.60
C TRP A 652 -13.37 -27.41 -50.79
N ASN A 653 -13.68 -28.25 -51.77
CA ASN A 653 -14.95 -28.97 -51.87
C ASN A 653 -14.62 -30.47 -51.90
N GLY A 654 -15.01 -31.17 -50.83
CA GLY A 654 -14.56 -32.53 -50.54
C GLY A 654 -13.02 -32.63 -50.53
N GLN A 655 -12.46 -33.41 -51.46
CA GLN A 655 -11.00 -33.56 -51.63
C GLN A 655 -10.40 -32.59 -52.66
N THR A 656 -11.21 -31.75 -53.31
CA THR A 656 -10.78 -30.84 -54.38
C THR A 656 -10.36 -29.51 -53.79
N TYR A 657 -9.10 -29.11 -53.99
CA TYR A 657 -8.62 -27.76 -53.65
C TYR A 657 -9.22 -26.75 -54.62
N LEU A 658 -9.85 -25.70 -54.11
CA LEU A 658 -10.45 -24.66 -54.93
C LEU A 658 -9.55 -23.42 -55.00
N ALA A 659 -9.22 -22.86 -53.83
CA ALA A 659 -8.39 -21.67 -53.71
C ALA A 659 -7.80 -21.54 -52.30
N GLY A 660 -6.81 -20.67 -52.13
CA GLY A 660 -6.23 -20.37 -50.84
C GLY A 660 -5.24 -19.22 -50.91
N GLN A 661 -4.90 -18.69 -49.74
CA GLN A 661 -4.01 -17.56 -49.56
C GLN A 661 -2.98 -17.88 -48.50
N THR A 662 -1.78 -17.31 -48.64
CA THR A 662 -0.72 -17.36 -47.64
C THR A 662 -0.35 -15.95 -47.25
N GLN A 663 -0.27 -15.68 -45.95
CA GLN A 663 0.22 -14.40 -45.43
C GLN A 663 1.33 -14.65 -44.41
N ASN A 664 2.34 -13.79 -44.45
CA ASN A 664 3.39 -13.79 -43.44
C ASN A 664 2.92 -13.06 -42.18
N VAL A 665 3.21 -13.64 -41.03
CA VAL A 665 2.97 -13.04 -39.71
C VAL A 665 4.26 -12.97 -38.92
N ALA A 666 4.41 -11.88 -38.16
CA ALA A 666 5.53 -11.73 -37.25
C ALA A 666 5.35 -12.64 -36.02
N ALA A 667 6.43 -12.80 -35.25
CA ALA A 667 6.36 -13.46 -33.95
C ALA A 667 5.41 -12.70 -33.01
N GLY A 668 4.64 -13.42 -32.19
CA GLY A 668 3.65 -12.88 -31.26
C GLY A 668 2.26 -13.45 -31.49
N LYS A 669 1.24 -12.79 -30.92
CA LYS A 669 -0.17 -13.17 -31.08
C LYS A 669 -0.90 -12.15 -31.94
N GLY A 670 -1.92 -12.58 -32.67
CA GLY A 670 -2.81 -11.67 -33.39
C GLY A 670 -3.84 -12.37 -34.26
N SER A 671 -4.49 -11.61 -35.13
CA SER A 671 -5.48 -12.12 -36.09
C SER A 671 -5.18 -11.60 -37.49
N LYS A 672 -5.52 -12.40 -38.50
CA LYS A 672 -5.41 -12.02 -39.92
C LYS A 672 -6.63 -12.47 -40.71
N THR A 673 -7.15 -11.57 -41.53
CA THR A 673 -8.23 -11.85 -42.48
C THR A 673 -7.65 -12.19 -43.85
N PHE A 674 -8.17 -13.25 -44.45
CA PHE A 674 -7.79 -13.79 -45.75
C PHE A 674 -8.97 -13.66 -46.71
N GLU A 675 -8.73 -13.06 -47.87
CA GLU A 675 -9.71 -13.00 -48.96
C GLU A 675 -9.45 -14.16 -49.93
N ILE A 676 -10.30 -15.18 -49.90
CA ILE A 676 -10.20 -16.35 -50.77
C ILE A 676 -11.01 -16.09 -52.04
N SER A 677 -10.33 -15.87 -53.16
CA SER A 677 -10.97 -15.69 -54.47
C SER A 677 -11.01 -16.99 -55.27
N LEU A 678 -12.21 -17.37 -55.73
CA LEU A 678 -12.44 -18.56 -56.54
C LEU A 678 -12.47 -18.25 -58.03
N ASN A 679 -12.05 -19.21 -58.86
CA ASN A 679 -12.07 -19.08 -60.32
C ASN A 679 -13.48 -19.16 -60.92
N ALA A 680 -14.44 -19.71 -60.17
CA ALA A 680 -15.85 -19.75 -60.50
C ALA A 680 -16.67 -19.51 -59.21
N PRO A 681 -17.79 -18.76 -59.27
CA PRO A 681 -18.68 -18.61 -58.13
C PRO A 681 -19.23 -19.97 -57.72
N THR A 682 -19.33 -20.18 -56.41
CA THR A 682 -20.13 -21.26 -55.85
C THR A 682 -21.61 -21.05 -56.18
N GLN A 683 -22.39 -22.13 -56.16
CA GLN A 683 -23.82 -22.08 -56.44
C GLN A 683 -24.61 -22.57 -55.23
N ALA A 684 -25.80 -21.99 -55.01
CA ALA A 684 -26.68 -22.44 -53.94
C ALA A 684 -27.07 -23.91 -54.11
N GLY A 685 -27.11 -24.64 -52.98
CA GLY A 685 -27.34 -26.08 -52.93
C GLY A 685 -26.08 -26.94 -53.10
N GLU A 686 -24.89 -26.34 -53.21
CA GLU A 686 -23.64 -27.09 -53.15
C GLU A 686 -23.23 -27.35 -51.68
N GLU A 687 -22.78 -28.57 -51.37
CA GLU A 687 -22.40 -29.03 -50.03
C GLU A 687 -20.92 -29.49 -50.00
N ASP A 688 -20.45 -30.01 -48.86
CA ASP A 688 -19.11 -30.56 -48.65
C ASP A 688 -17.93 -29.56 -48.76
N TYR A 689 -18.15 -28.26 -48.56
CA TYR A 689 -17.05 -27.30 -48.52
C TYR A 689 -16.25 -27.41 -47.21
N ILE A 690 -14.93 -27.23 -47.30
CA ILE A 690 -14.01 -27.35 -46.15
C ILE A 690 -13.05 -26.15 -46.15
N LEU A 691 -13.04 -25.39 -45.05
CA LEU A 691 -12.01 -24.39 -44.78
C LEU A 691 -10.89 -25.01 -43.96
N LYS A 692 -9.65 -24.91 -44.45
CA LYS A 692 -8.46 -25.39 -43.75
C LYS A 692 -7.50 -24.24 -43.51
N THR A 693 -7.01 -24.12 -42.28
CA THR A 693 -5.93 -23.21 -41.92
C THR A 693 -4.73 -23.96 -41.35
N ASN A 694 -3.52 -23.51 -41.64
CA ASN A 694 -2.29 -24.05 -41.04
C ASN A 694 -1.24 -22.96 -40.80
N ILE A 695 -0.36 -23.23 -39.83
CA ILE A 695 0.82 -22.43 -39.53
C ILE A 695 2.07 -23.27 -39.79
N ARG A 696 3.04 -22.68 -40.49
CA ARG A 696 4.26 -23.35 -40.92
C ARG A 696 5.45 -22.38 -40.99
N PRO A 697 6.70 -22.86 -41.07
CA PRO A 697 7.86 -22.01 -41.31
C PRO A 697 7.69 -21.16 -42.57
N GLN A 698 8.27 -19.96 -42.59
CA GLN A 698 8.18 -19.06 -43.74
C GLN A 698 8.78 -19.72 -45.00
N GLY A 699 7.99 -19.80 -46.08
CA GLY A 699 8.35 -20.51 -47.31
C GLY A 699 8.28 -22.04 -47.22
N GLY A 700 7.81 -22.60 -46.10
CA GLY A 700 7.64 -24.03 -45.89
C GLY A 700 6.51 -24.63 -46.73
N ASP A 701 6.56 -25.94 -46.99
CA ASP A 701 5.53 -26.69 -47.70
C ASP A 701 4.55 -27.40 -46.75
N VAL A 702 3.63 -28.21 -47.29
CA VAL A 702 2.61 -28.94 -46.50
C VAL A 702 3.25 -29.96 -45.53
N ALA A 703 4.45 -30.47 -45.81
CA ALA A 703 5.13 -31.40 -44.91
C ALA A 703 5.74 -30.68 -43.67
N SER A 704 5.88 -29.36 -43.74
CA SER A 704 6.39 -28.52 -42.66
C SER A 704 5.32 -27.88 -41.78
N ILE A 705 4.06 -28.30 -41.92
CA ILE A 705 2.95 -27.80 -41.10
C ILE A 705 3.22 -28.11 -39.63
N ILE A 706 3.18 -27.08 -38.80
CA ILE A 706 3.39 -27.17 -37.36
C ILE A 706 2.05 -27.47 -36.67
N GLN A 707 1.00 -26.72 -37.05
CA GLN A 707 -0.37 -26.97 -36.61
C GLN A 707 -1.34 -26.68 -37.75
N GLN A 708 -2.45 -27.40 -37.77
CA GLN A 708 -3.58 -27.18 -38.68
C GLN A 708 -4.90 -27.19 -37.91
N SER A 709 -5.88 -26.47 -38.44
CA SER A 709 -7.27 -26.49 -38.02
C SER A 709 -8.16 -26.50 -39.27
N GLN A 710 -9.35 -27.06 -39.18
CA GLN A 710 -10.30 -27.09 -40.29
C GLN A 710 -11.75 -27.00 -39.80
N ILE A 711 -12.60 -26.43 -40.65
CA ILE A 711 -14.05 -26.45 -40.54
C ILE A 711 -14.58 -27.25 -41.73
N ASN A 712 -15.37 -28.28 -41.47
CA ASN A 712 -15.90 -29.19 -42.48
C ASN A 712 -17.38 -28.89 -42.75
N ASP A 713 -17.92 -29.55 -43.77
CA ASP A 713 -19.35 -29.66 -44.05
C ASP A 713 -20.07 -28.30 -44.23
N ILE A 714 -19.38 -27.35 -44.87
CA ILE A 714 -19.92 -26.02 -45.16
C ILE A 714 -20.85 -26.12 -46.38
N SER A 715 -22.09 -25.62 -46.26
CA SER A 715 -23.06 -25.53 -47.36
C SER A 715 -23.03 -24.16 -48.06
N ILE A 716 -23.41 -24.12 -49.34
CA ILE A 716 -23.63 -22.88 -50.09
C ILE A 716 -25.14 -22.65 -50.21
N GLU A 717 -25.65 -21.54 -49.68
CA GLU A 717 -27.10 -21.30 -49.56
C GLU A 717 -27.50 -19.92 -50.09
N ASP A 718 -28.56 -19.86 -50.93
CA ASP A 718 -29.06 -18.63 -51.53
C ASP A 718 -29.52 -17.63 -50.45
N ASP A 719 -28.91 -16.45 -50.44
CA ASP A 719 -29.27 -15.36 -49.53
C ASP A 719 -30.54 -14.64 -50.03
N ASN A 720 -31.69 -15.29 -49.84
CA ASN A 720 -33.02 -14.69 -49.90
C ASN A 720 -33.85 -15.25 -48.74
N GLY A 721 -34.19 -14.38 -47.78
CA GLY A 721 -34.90 -14.72 -46.56
C GLY A 721 -36.22 -15.49 -46.74
N ALA A 722 -36.52 -16.29 -45.71
CA ALA A 722 -37.66 -17.20 -45.50
C ALA A 722 -37.55 -18.56 -46.22
N GLY A 723 -36.92 -19.55 -45.56
CA GLY A 723 -36.81 -20.90 -46.13
C GLY A 723 -36.44 -22.07 -45.21
N PHE A 724 -36.07 -21.86 -43.94
CA PHE A 724 -35.62 -22.95 -43.05
C PHE A 724 -36.35 -22.91 -41.72
N ASP A 725 -36.52 -24.09 -41.10
CA ASP A 725 -36.97 -24.17 -39.72
C ASP A 725 -35.81 -23.70 -38.81
N GLN A 726 -35.77 -22.42 -38.48
CA GLN A 726 -34.72 -21.79 -37.69
C GLN A 726 -35.31 -21.00 -36.51
N LEU A 727 -34.51 -20.76 -35.49
CA LEU A 727 -34.88 -19.91 -34.37
C LEU A 727 -33.72 -19.01 -33.94
N VAL A 728 -34.06 -17.85 -33.38
CA VAL A 728 -33.09 -16.98 -32.71
C VAL A 728 -33.72 -16.42 -31.43
N PHE A 729 -32.94 -16.34 -30.35
CA PHE A 729 -33.32 -15.60 -29.15
C PHE A 729 -33.48 -14.11 -29.47
N VAL A 730 -34.65 -13.55 -29.15
CA VAL A 730 -34.93 -12.14 -29.40
C VAL A 730 -34.01 -11.24 -28.56
N ASP A 731 -33.73 -11.67 -27.34
CA ASP A 731 -32.92 -10.93 -26.38
C ASP A 731 -31.58 -11.64 -26.16
N SER A 732 -30.49 -10.87 -26.17
CA SER A 732 -29.19 -11.34 -25.70
C SER A 732 -29.14 -11.19 -24.17
N PHE A 733 -29.28 -12.29 -23.43
CA PHE A 733 -29.20 -12.28 -21.97
C PHE A 733 -27.74 -12.35 -21.52
N SER A 734 -27.20 -11.28 -20.94
CA SER A 734 -26.01 -11.36 -20.08
C SER A 734 -26.37 -11.67 -18.63
N GLU A 735 -27.62 -11.40 -18.24
CA GLU A 735 -28.14 -11.57 -16.89
C GLU A 735 -29.59 -12.09 -16.90
N LEU A 736 -29.95 -12.87 -15.86
CA LEU A 736 -31.33 -13.27 -15.57
C LEU A 736 -31.64 -13.05 -14.10
N THR A 737 -32.85 -12.61 -13.78
CA THR A 737 -33.29 -12.45 -12.38
C THR A 737 -33.61 -13.81 -11.77
N SER A 738 -33.16 -14.11 -10.54
CA SER A 738 -33.46 -15.40 -9.90
C SER A 738 -34.98 -15.61 -9.76
N ALA A 739 -35.53 -16.52 -10.56
CA ALA A 739 -36.96 -16.84 -10.58
C ALA A 739 -37.21 -18.35 -10.77
N LEU A 740 -38.40 -18.81 -10.37
CA LEU A 740 -38.87 -20.19 -10.62
C LEU A 740 -39.44 -20.37 -12.04
N GLN A 741 -39.57 -19.30 -12.80
CA GLN A 741 -40.12 -19.33 -14.14
C GLN A 741 -39.47 -18.26 -15.01
N TYR A 742 -39.07 -18.65 -16.21
CA TYR A 742 -38.57 -17.75 -17.24
C TYR A 742 -39.46 -17.86 -18.47
N THR A 743 -39.87 -16.73 -19.03
CA THR A 743 -40.51 -16.68 -20.35
C THR A 743 -39.49 -16.07 -21.31
N VAL A 744 -39.18 -16.81 -22.36
CA VAL A 744 -38.18 -16.41 -23.34
C VAL A 744 -38.85 -16.24 -24.69
N GLU A 745 -38.61 -15.12 -25.34
CA GLU A 745 -39.11 -14.81 -26.68
C GLU A 745 -38.11 -15.31 -27.74
N LEU A 746 -38.64 -16.00 -28.75
CA LEU A 746 -37.89 -16.52 -29.89
C LEU A 746 -38.50 -15.95 -31.16
N ASP A 747 -37.66 -15.37 -32.02
CA ASP A 747 -38.02 -15.19 -33.42
C ASP A 747 -37.76 -16.52 -34.12
N TYR A 748 -38.75 -17.02 -34.86
CA TYR A 748 -38.65 -18.30 -35.55
C TYR A 748 -39.13 -18.17 -36.99
N SER A 749 -38.58 -19.05 -37.84
CA SER A 749 -39.15 -19.38 -39.14
C SER A 749 -39.51 -20.85 -39.10
N ALA A 750 -40.74 -21.20 -39.47
CA ALA A 750 -41.15 -22.60 -39.56
C ALA A 750 -41.82 -22.88 -40.90
N MET A 751 -41.34 -23.89 -41.63
CA MET A 751 -41.91 -24.31 -42.91
C MET A 751 -43.23 -25.07 -42.75
N ILE A 752 -43.34 -25.84 -41.67
CA ILE A 752 -44.58 -26.52 -41.27
C ILE A 752 -44.75 -26.36 -39.74
N GLU A 753 -45.75 -26.99 -39.13
CA GLU A 753 -45.91 -26.93 -37.67
C GLU A 753 -44.68 -27.53 -36.93
N ARG A 754 -44.20 -26.81 -35.91
CA ARG A 754 -42.97 -27.14 -35.16
C ARG A 754 -43.13 -26.92 -33.67
N ASP A 755 -42.35 -27.66 -32.88
CA ASP A 755 -42.16 -27.38 -31.45
C ASP A 755 -40.92 -26.50 -31.28
N LEU A 756 -41.09 -25.36 -30.59
CA LEU A 756 -39.98 -24.58 -30.03
C LEU A 756 -39.78 -25.01 -28.57
N VAL A 757 -38.53 -25.28 -28.20
CA VAL A 757 -38.14 -25.72 -26.85
C VAL A 757 -37.02 -24.84 -26.34
N VAL A 758 -37.19 -24.33 -25.11
CA VAL A 758 -36.13 -23.62 -24.39
C VAL A 758 -35.76 -24.43 -23.16
N GLU A 759 -34.47 -24.66 -22.97
CA GLU A 759 -33.90 -25.39 -21.84
C GLU A 759 -33.01 -24.47 -21.00
N VAL A 760 -33.04 -24.66 -19.69
CA VAL A 760 -32.18 -23.96 -18.74
C VAL A 760 -31.18 -24.97 -18.17
N TRP A 761 -29.90 -24.63 -18.24
CA TRP A 761 -28.78 -25.43 -17.76
C TRP A 761 -27.92 -24.62 -16.78
N ASN A 762 -27.18 -25.33 -15.93
CA ASN A 762 -26.09 -24.79 -15.13
C ASN A 762 -24.85 -25.63 -15.39
N ASP A 763 -23.87 -25.06 -16.08
CA ASP A 763 -22.80 -25.80 -16.78
C ASP A 763 -23.41 -26.95 -17.61
N ASP A 764 -22.96 -28.19 -17.36
CA ASP A 764 -23.45 -29.40 -18.04
C ASP A 764 -24.69 -30.02 -17.38
N ASN A 765 -25.26 -29.39 -16.34
CA ASN A 765 -26.43 -29.91 -15.63
C ASN A 765 -27.73 -29.32 -16.20
N TRP A 766 -28.57 -30.17 -16.80
CA TRP A 766 -29.91 -29.79 -17.24
C TRP A 766 -30.84 -29.56 -16.04
N LEU A 767 -31.57 -28.44 -16.03
CA LEU A 767 -32.45 -28.08 -14.91
C LEU A 767 -33.93 -28.22 -15.25
N ALA A 768 -34.38 -27.64 -16.36
CA ALA A 768 -35.76 -27.70 -16.84
C ALA A 768 -35.86 -27.30 -18.31
N ALA A 769 -37.01 -27.63 -18.94
CA ALA A 769 -37.34 -27.20 -20.29
C ALA A 769 -38.81 -26.73 -20.37
N GLY A 770 -39.05 -25.75 -21.25
CA GLY A 770 -40.36 -25.25 -21.66
C GLY A 770 -40.58 -25.53 -23.14
N LYS A 771 -41.85 -25.64 -23.56
CA LYS A 771 -42.19 -25.94 -24.95
C LYS A 771 -43.45 -25.23 -25.41
N THR A 772 -43.47 -24.75 -26.65
CA THR A 772 -44.68 -24.31 -27.36
C THR A 772 -44.69 -24.82 -28.80
N THR A 773 -45.87 -25.05 -29.37
CA THR A 773 -46.03 -25.48 -30.78
C THR A 773 -46.44 -24.29 -31.62
N VAL A 774 -45.71 -24.04 -32.71
CA VAL A 774 -45.88 -22.88 -33.58
C VAL A 774 -46.34 -23.29 -34.98
N LYS A 775 -47.13 -22.41 -35.61
CA LYS A 775 -47.63 -22.60 -36.96
C LYS A 775 -46.57 -22.22 -38.00
N PRO A 776 -46.72 -22.72 -39.25
CA PRO A 776 -45.83 -22.34 -40.34
C PRO A 776 -45.83 -20.82 -40.57
N GLY A 777 -44.65 -20.26 -40.87
CA GLY A 777 -44.40 -18.85 -41.14
C GLY A 777 -43.26 -18.28 -40.28
N ASP A 778 -42.89 -17.03 -40.58
CA ASP A 778 -41.95 -16.26 -39.77
C ASP A 778 -42.73 -15.48 -38.71
N SER A 779 -42.43 -15.74 -37.44
CA SER A 779 -43.11 -15.05 -36.35
C SER A 779 -42.31 -15.07 -35.07
N ARG A 780 -42.87 -14.46 -34.03
CA ARG A 780 -42.34 -14.49 -32.68
C ARG A 780 -43.21 -15.39 -31.81
N ALA A 781 -42.59 -16.19 -30.97
CA ALA A 781 -43.29 -17.03 -30.01
C ALA A 781 -42.57 -17.04 -28.66
N SER A 782 -43.36 -17.18 -27.60
CA SER A 782 -42.86 -17.22 -26.23
C SER A 782 -42.86 -18.64 -25.69
N VAL A 783 -41.75 -19.01 -25.05
CA VAL A 783 -41.58 -20.30 -24.38
C VAL A 783 -41.35 -20.07 -22.89
N THR A 784 -42.25 -20.60 -22.07
CA THR A 784 -42.13 -20.54 -20.63
C THR A 784 -41.49 -21.80 -20.05
N VAL A 785 -40.36 -21.65 -19.38
CA VAL A 785 -39.66 -22.70 -18.63
C VAL A 785 -39.96 -22.55 -17.14
N LYS A 786 -40.36 -23.63 -16.46
CA LYS A 786 -40.59 -23.66 -15.01
C LYS A 786 -39.53 -24.52 -14.33
N LEU A 787 -38.84 -23.96 -13.36
CA LEU A 787 -37.77 -24.60 -12.60
C LEU A 787 -38.29 -25.13 -11.26
N GLY A 788 -37.69 -26.23 -10.79
CA GLY A 788 -37.99 -26.78 -9.45
C GLY A 788 -37.37 -25.97 -8.31
N THR A 789 -36.31 -25.22 -8.60
CA THR A 789 -35.57 -24.37 -7.65
C THR A 789 -35.03 -23.16 -8.40
N ALA A 790 -35.07 -21.99 -7.78
CA ALA A 790 -34.63 -20.74 -8.41
C ALA A 790 -33.09 -20.75 -8.59
N PRO A 791 -32.56 -20.20 -9.68
CA PRO A 791 -31.11 -20.11 -9.91
C PRO A 791 -30.36 -19.34 -8.83
N VAL A 792 -29.12 -19.72 -8.54
CA VAL A 792 -28.30 -19.14 -7.48
C VAL A 792 -27.74 -17.78 -7.91
N ILE A 793 -28.03 -16.74 -7.13
CA ILE A 793 -27.58 -15.35 -7.39
C ILE A 793 -26.05 -15.26 -7.37
N GLY A 794 -25.49 -14.48 -8.30
CA GLY A 794 -24.05 -14.29 -8.49
C GLY A 794 -23.36 -15.41 -9.28
N SER A 795 -24.08 -16.47 -9.67
CA SER A 795 -23.55 -17.53 -10.52
C SER A 795 -23.54 -17.09 -11.98
N THR A 796 -22.42 -17.30 -12.68
CA THR A 796 -22.23 -16.95 -14.10
C THR A 796 -22.23 -18.17 -15.02
N THR A 797 -22.60 -19.33 -14.49
CA THR A 797 -22.49 -20.65 -15.15
C THR A 797 -23.78 -21.10 -15.84
N TYR A 798 -24.83 -20.27 -15.84
CA TYR A 798 -26.11 -20.62 -16.43
C TYR A 798 -26.11 -20.47 -17.95
N ILE A 799 -26.80 -21.38 -18.62
CA ILE A 799 -26.89 -21.46 -20.08
C ILE A 799 -28.37 -21.61 -20.46
N LEU A 800 -28.84 -20.80 -21.42
CA LEU A 800 -30.12 -21.03 -22.11
C LEU A 800 -29.85 -21.71 -23.44
N LYS A 801 -30.61 -22.77 -23.76
CA LYS A 801 -30.54 -23.45 -25.07
C LYS A 801 -31.93 -23.44 -25.72
N GLY A 802 -32.04 -22.87 -26.92
CA GLY A 802 -33.25 -22.85 -27.73
C GLY A 802 -33.15 -23.88 -28.84
N SER A 803 -34.24 -24.56 -29.19
CA SER A 803 -34.30 -25.50 -30.30
C SER A 803 -35.66 -25.52 -31.01
N ILE A 804 -35.66 -25.74 -32.32
CA ILE A 804 -36.86 -25.94 -33.15
C ILE A 804 -36.82 -27.35 -33.70
N ARG A 805 -37.93 -28.10 -33.58
CA ARG A 805 -37.98 -29.51 -33.97
C ARG A 805 -39.38 -29.99 -34.38
N PRO A 806 -39.53 -31.18 -35.00
CA PRO A 806 -40.84 -31.71 -35.34
C PRO A 806 -41.75 -31.84 -34.11
N VAL A 807 -43.05 -31.67 -34.30
CA VAL A 807 -44.02 -31.73 -33.20
C VAL A 807 -43.93 -33.09 -32.49
N GLY A 808 -43.68 -33.05 -31.17
CA GLY A 808 -43.55 -34.25 -30.33
C GLY A 808 -42.19 -34.96 -30.39
N ALA A 809 -41.22 -34.46 -31.16
CA ALA A 809 -39.89 -35.03 -31.25
C ALA A 809 -39.02 -34.77 -30.00
N SER A 810 -37.95 -35.55 -29.85
CA SER A 810 -36.94 -35.38 -28.79
C SER A 810 -35.75 -34.52 -29.24
N TRP A 811 -34.84 -34.20 -28.32
CA TRP A 811 -33.70 -33.31 -28.58
C TRP A 811 -32.73 -33.83 -29.65
N GLN A 812 -32.68 -35.15 -29.87
CA GLN A 812 -31.87 -35.76 -30.94
C GLN A 812 -32.35 -35.40 -32.35
N GLN A 813 -33.53 -34.80 -32.47
CA GLN A 813 -34.15 -34.42 -33.74
C GLN A 813 -34.33 -32.89 -33.82
N ASN A 814 -33.53 -32.13 -33.08
CA ASN A 814 -33.47 -30.67 -33.25
C ASN A 814 -33.07 -30.36 -34.71
N ILE A 815 -33.83 -29.47 -35.34
CA ILE A 815 -33.58 -29.02 -36.71
C ILE A 815 -32.62 -27.85 -36.69
N ASP A 816 -32.84 -26.89 -35.78
CA ASP A 816 -31.94 -25.78 -35.49
C ASP A 816 -31.92 -25.51 -33.98
N PHE A 817 -30.80 -24.97 -33.49
CA PHE A 817 -30.60 -24.67 -32.07
C PHE A 817 -29.64 -23.51 -31.86
N GLU A 818 -29.88 -22.75 -30.79
CA GLU A 818 -29.03 -21.65 -30.35
C GLU A 818 -28.76 -21.78 -28.84
N GLN A 819 -27.65 -21.22 -28.36
CA GLN A 819 -27.40 -21.13 -26.93
C GLN A 819 -26.81 -19.79 -26.51
N ILE A 820 -27.19 -19.34 -25.32
CA ILE A 820 -26.62 -18.18 -24.64
C ILE A 820 -25.88 -18.70 -23.41
N THR A 821 -24.60 -18.36 -23.30
CA THR A 821 -23.70 -18.83 -22.23
C THR A 821 -23.28 -17.68 -21.32
N ASN A 822 -22.69 -18.00 -20.17
CA ASN A 822 -22.18 -17.04 -19.19
C ASN A 822 -23.25 -16.11 -18.60
N ILE A 823 -24.49 -16.59 -18.45
CA ILE A 823 -25.59 -15.79 -17.92
C ILE A 823 -25.40 -15.63 -16.41
N THR A 824 -25.33 -14.38 -15.96
CA THR A 824 -25.22 -14.05 -14.53
C THR A 824 -26.61 -13.98 -13.90
N ILE A 825 -26.82 -14.70 -12.79
CA ILE A 825 -28.08 -14.59 -12.07
C ILE A 825 -28.02 -13.39 -11.12
N VAL A 826 -28.91 -12.43 -11.32
CA VAL A 826 -29.05 -11.23 -10.50
C VAL A 826 -30.29 -11.30 -9.62
N ASN A 827 -30.36 -10.45 -8.59
CA ASN A 827 -31.58 -10.33 -7.80
C ASN A 827 -32.74 -9.87 -8.69
N ALA A 828 -33.95 -10.34 -8.40
CA ALA A 828 -35.13 -9.68 -8.92
C ALA A 828 -35.09 -8.21 -8.47
N LEU A 829 -35.48 -7.28 -9.35
CA LEU A 829 -35.74 -5.91 -8.93
C LEU A 829 -36.68 -5.95 -7.72
N PRO A 830 -36.46 -5.10 -6.72
CA PRO A 830 -37.32 -5.09 -5.55
C PRO A 830 -38.77 -4.82 -5.96
N SER A 831 -39.72 -5.39 -5.22
CA SER A 831 -41.14 -5.24 -5.53
C SER A 831 -41.72 -3.88 -5.11
N GLU A 832 -40.99 -3.13 -4.29
CA GLU A 832 -41.40 -1.82 -3.78
C GLU A 832 -40.19 -0.90 -3.55
N ASP A 833 -40.45 0.41 -3.67
CA ASP A 833 -39.45 1.42 -3.37
C ASP A 833 -39.35 1.58 -1.85
N SER A 834 -38.14 1.50 -1.29
CA SER A 834 -37.90 1.73 0.13
C SER A 834 -36.62 2.53 0.33
N THR A 835 -36.50 3.15 1.51
CA THR A 835 -35.32 3.92 1.86
C THR A 835 -35.12 3.97 3.36
N LYS A 836 -33.87 4.01 3.81
CA LYS A 836 -33.50 3.94 5.22
C LYS A 836 -32.16 4.63 5.52
N LEU A 837 -32.14 5.47 6.54
CA LEU A 837 -30.95 6.18 6.99
C LEU A 837 -30.01 5.23 7.75
N LEU A 838 -28.73 5.19 7.35
CA LEU A 838 -27.69 4.39 8.00
C LEU A 838 -26.84 5.25 8.95
N VAL A 839 -27.45 5.77 10.01
CA VAL A 839 -26.75 6.59 11.01
C VAL A 839 -26.43 5.74 12.25
N THR A 840 -25.14 5.53 12.52
CA THR A 840 -24.65 4.74 13.66
C THR A 840 -24.59 5.54 14.96
N GLU A 841 -24.45 6.87 14.89
CA GLU A 841 -24.34 7.77 16.04
C GLU A 841 -25.31 8.95 15.93
N LYS A 842 -26.01 9.30 17.02
CA LYS A 842 -26.93 10.46 17.06
C LYS A 842 -26.20 11.81 17.25
N MET A 843 -25.00 11.92 16.71
CA MET A 843 -24.14 13.09 16.80
C MET A 843 -23.86 13.65 15.41
N LEU A 844 -24.09 14.94 15.21
CA LEU A 844 -23.72 15.66 14.00
C LEU A 844 -22.43 16.46 14.24
N ALA A 845 -21.62 16.60 13.19
CA ALA A 845 -20.39 17.38 13.27
C ALA A 845 -20.71 18.88 13.46
N HIS A 846 -19.86 19.62 14.16
CA HIS A 846 -19.97 21.09 14.23
C HIS A 846 -19.35 21.75 12.98
N ALA A 847 -19.87 21.41 11.80
CA ALA A 847 -19.36 21.82 10.49
C ALA A 847 -20.50 22.12 9.49
N GLN A 848 -20.22 22.94 8.47
CA GLN A 848 -21.18 23.29 7.42
C GLN A 848 -21.55 22.09 6.52
N GLN A 849 -20.67 21.09 6.41
CA GLN A 849 -20.93 19.89 5.63
C GLN A 849 -21.31 18.73 6.54
N GLN A 850 -22.37 18.02 6.20
CA GLN A 850 -22.81 16.79 6.86
C GLN A 850 -23.02 15.71 5.80
N GLN A 851 -22.52 14.51 6.04
CA GLN A 851 -22.61 13.39 5.09
C GLN A 851 -23.44 12.26 5.70
N PHE A 852 -24.33 11.68 4.89
CA PHE A 852 -25.22 10.60 5.31
C PHE A 852 -25.29 9.49 4.27
N ASP A 853 -25.26 8.25 4.75
CA ASP A 853 -25.48 7.06 3.93
C ASP A 853 -26.94 6.63 4.04
N VAL A 854 -27.54 6.28 2.90
CA VAL A 854 -28.96 5.93 2.76
C VAL A 854 -29.07 4.61 2.02
N GLU A 855 -29.51 3.57 2.71
CA GLU A 855 -29.94 2.32 2.09
C GLU A 855 -31.22 2.58 1.29
N TYR A 856 -31.29 2.08 0.06
CA TYR A 856 -32.46 2.21 -0.80
C TYR A 856 -32.79 0.91 -1.52
N SER A 857 -34.06 0.81 -1.89
CA SER A 857 -34.62 -0.19 -2.78
C SER A 857 -35.45 0.58 -3.81
N ALA A 858 -35.18 0.40 -5.10
CA ALA A 858 -35.81 1.14 -6.17
C ALA A 858 -36.29 0.19 -7.27
N THR A 859 -37.57 0.22 -7.56
CA THR A 859 -38.24 -0.58 -8.60
C THR A 859 -37.92 -0.09 -10.02
N GLU A 860 -37.57 1.18 -10.15
CA GLU A 860 -37.08 1.86 -11.35
C GLU A 860 -36.20 3.05 -10.90
N GLN A 861 -35.77 3.94 -11.79
CA GLN A 861 -34.97 5.11 -11.40
C GLN A 861 -35.72 6.02 -10.41
N ARG A 862 -35.04 6.47 -9.33
CA ARG A 862 -35.62 7.26 -8.23
C ARG A 862 -34.68 8.34 -7.73
N ASP A 863 -35.24 9.40 -7.15
CA ASP A 863 -34.49 10.36 -6.35
C ASP A 863 -34.52 9.95 -4.88
N ILE A 864 -33.35 9.90 -4.25
CA ILE A 864 -33.18 9.87 -2.80
C ILE A 864 -32.93 11.29 -2.32
N VAL A 865 -33.67 11.70 -1.29
CA VAL A 865 -33.59 13.05 -0.72
C VAL A 865 -33.37 12.96 0.77
N VAL A 866 -32.33 13.63 1.26
CA VAL A 866 -32.07 13.81 2.69
C VAL A 866 -32.27 15.26 3.07
N GLU A 867 -32.92 15.54 4.19
CA GLU A 867 -33.20 16.86 4.73
C GLU A 867 -32.77 16.97 6.19
N LEU A 868 -32.17 18.09 6.57
CA LEU A 868 -31.84 18.39 7.97
C LEU A 868 -32.75 19.47 8.53
N TRP A 869 -33.26 19.22 9.74
CA TRP A 869 -34.18 20.08 10.46
C TRP A 869 -33.67 20.35 11.88
N LEU A 870 -34.01 21.50 12.46
CA LEU A 870 -33.79 21.81 13.87
C LEU A 870 -35.09 22.34 14.47
N ASN A 871 -35.64 21.65 15.47
CA ASN A 871 -36.91 22.03 16.13
C ASN A 871 -38.02 22.36 15.11
N ASP A 872 -38.26 21.46 14.15
CA ASP A 872 -39.24 21.60 13.07
C ASP A 872 -39.00 22.78 12.10
N GLN A 873 -37.81 23.39 12.10
CA GLN A 873 -37.38 24.32 11.06
C GLN A 873 -36.45 23.62 10.08
N TRP A 874 -36.78 23.67 8.79
CA TRP A 874 -35.95 23.13 7.71
C TRP A 874 -34.67 23.95 7.59
N LEU A 875 -33.52 23.28 7.48
CA LEU A 875 -32.22 23.92 7.33
C LEU A 875 -31.68 23.77 5.92
N THR A 876 -31.59 22.55 5.41
CA THR A 876 -31.03 22.23 4.09
C THR A 876 -31.46 20.85 3.62
N GLN A 877 -31.27 20.56 2.33
CA GLN A 877 -31.49 19.24 1.75
C GLN A 877 -30.42 18.92 0.69
N ALA A 878 -30.28 17.63 0.39
CA ALA A 878 -29.53 17.12 -0.75
C ALA A 878 -30.37 16.06 -1.47
N THR A 879 -30.15 15.95 -2.77
CA THR A 879 -30.84 14.98 -3.63
C THR A 879 -29.83 14.28 -4.51
N THR A 880 -29.97 12.96 -4.66
CA THR A 880 -29.24 12.17 -5.66
C THR A 880 -30.20 11.23 -6.37
N THR A 881 -29.98 11.01 -7.66
CA THR A 881 -30.74 10.03 -8.45
C THR A 881 -30.04 8.67 -8.39
N VAL A 882 -30.81 7.60 -8.19
CA VAL A 882 -30.35 6.21 -8.15
C VAL A 882 -31.07 5.39 -9.22
N GLU A 883 -30.37 4.42 -9.80
CA GLU A 883 -30.96 3.46 -10.73
C GLU A 883 -31.82 2.42 -10.02
N ALA A 884 -32.62 1.68 -10.80
CA ALA A 884 -33.42 0.55 -10.30
C ALA A 884 -32.52 -0.51 -9.64
N GLY A 885 -32.88 -0.97 -8.45
CA GLY A 885 -32.14 -1.95 -7.66
C GLY A 885 -32.10 -1.60 -6.18
N GLU A 886 -31.36 -2.37 -5.40
CA GLU A 886 -31.09 -2.09 -3.99
C GLU A 886 -29.63 -1.62 -3.84
N GLY A 887 -29.36 -0.68 -2.93
CA GLY A 887 -28.03 -0.13 -2.75
C GLY A 887 -27.92 0.89 -1.62
N ILE A 888 -26.75 1.54 -1.51
CA ILE A 888 -26.52 2.63 -0.56
C ILE A 888 -26.17 3.90 -1.34
N ALA A 889 -26.95 4.95 -1.16
CA ALA A 889 -26.72 6.28 -1.70
C ALA A 889 -26.08 7.18 -0.63
N GLN A 890 -25.03 7.91 -0.99
CA GLN A 890 -24.36 8.84 -0.09
C GLN A 890 -24.73 10.28 -0.46
N LEU A 891 -25.24 11.04 0.52
CA LEU A 891 -25.70 12.41 0.33
C LEU A 891 -24.93 13.37 1.23
N ASN A 892 -24.40 14.44 0.62
CA ASN A 892 -23.72 15.54 1.32
C ASN A 892 -24.67 16.72 1.45
N LEU A 893 -25.04 17.05 2.69
CA LEU A 893 -25.80 18.25 3.04
C LEU A 893 -24.84 19.42 3.26
N GLU A 894 -25.12 20.52 2.58
CA GLU A 894 -24.42 21.80 2.73
C GLU A 894 -25.31 22.76 3.53
N LEU A 895 -24.82 23.22 4.68
CA LEU A 895 -25.49 24.18 5.54
C LEU A 895 -24.94 25.59 5.27
N ASP A 896 -25.85 26.57 5.19
CA ASP A 896 -25.47 27.99 5.05
C ASP A 896 -24.59 28.46 6.22
N ASP A 897 -24.88 27.98 7.43
CA ASP A 897 -24.15 28.28 8.66
C ASP A 897 -23.76 27.00 9.42
N ILE A 898 -22.67 27.06 10.20
CA ILE A 898 -22.27 25.95 11.09
C ILE A 898 -23.42 25.66 12.08
N PRO A 899 -23.86 24.41 12.23
CA PRO A 899 -25.02 24.07 13.03
C PRO A 899 -24.74 24.36 14.52
N VAL A 900 -25.68 25.04 15.17
CA VAL A 900 -25.56 25.44 16.58
C VAL A 900 -25.44 24.21 17.48
N ALA A 901 -24.53 24.27 18.45
CA ALA A 901 -24.38 23.23 19.45
C ALA A 901 -25.65 23.12 20.32
N SER A 902 -26.48 22.14 20.00
CA SER A 902 -27.75 21.86 20.68
C SER A 902 -28.23 20.45 20.34
N ASN A 903 -29.19 19.96 21.11
CA ASN A 903 -29.99 18.78 20.76
C ASN A 903 -31.21 19.21 19.94
N GLY A 904 -31.90 18.26 19.32
CA GLY A 904 -33.18 18.50 18.64
C GLY A 904 -33.07 18.67 17.12
N TYR A 905 -31.95 18.21 16.54
CA TYR A 905 -31.87 18.04 15.09
C TYR A 905 -32.66 16.79 14.66
N THR A 906 -33.30 16.88 13.50
CA THR A 906 -34.00 15.77 12.86
C THR A 906 -33.49 15.61 11.44
N LEU A 907 -33.07 14.40 11.08
CA LEU A 907 -32.70 14.03 9.73
C LEU A 907 -33.88 13.28 9.11
N LYS A 908 -34.36 13.72 7.95
CA LYS A 908 -35.41 13.06 7.19
C LYS A 908 -34.83 12.56 5.88
N ASN A 909 -35.34 11.44 5.41
CA ASN A 909 -34.95 10.80 4.18
C ASN A 909 -36.21 10.36 3.41
N SER A 910 -36.18 10.44 2.10
CA SER A 910 -37.26 9.96 1.24
C SER A 910 -36.78 9.48 -0.13
N ILE A 911 -37.53 8.55 -0.70
CA ILE A 911 -37.39 8.09 -2.09
C ILE A 911 -38.61 8.50 -2.90
N ARG A 912 -38.42 9.06 -4.10
CA ARG A 912 -39.50 9.59 -4.95
C ARG A 912 -39.20 9.51 -6.44
N PRO A 913 -40.18 9.68 -7.35
CA PRO A 913 -39.91 9.73 -8.79
C PRO A 913 -38.95 10.87 -9.15
N VAL A 914 -38.10 10.63 -10.14
CA VAL A 914 -37.03 11.57 -10.53
C VAL A 914 -37.59 12.95 -10.88
N GLY A 915 -37.01 14.00 -10.29
CA GLY A 915 -37.36 15.39 -10.55
C GLY A 915 -38.69 15.86 -9.95
N THR A 916 -39.33 15.06 -9.09
CA THR A 916 -40.57 15.44 -8.41
C THR A 916 -40.33 16.11 -7.06
N GLU A 917 -41.38 16.68 -6.47
CA GLU A 917 -41.37 17.37 -5.18
C GLU A 917 -41.77 16.44 -4.02
N TRP A 918 -41.66 16.91 -2.77
CA TRP A 918 -41.88 16.08 -1.57
C TRP A 918 -43.29 15.46 -1.47
N GLN A 919 -44.30 16.01 -2.14
CA GLN A 919 -45.64 15.44 -2.19
C GLN A 919 -45.69 14.08 -2.93
N SER A 920 -44.64 13.76 -3.69
CA SER A 920 -44.50 12.51 -4.45
C SER A 920 -43.61 11.48 -3.75
N ASN A 921 -43.25 11.69 -2.48
CA ASN A 921 -42.49 10.72 -1.70
C ASN A 921 -43.22 9.37 -1.64
N ILE A 922 -42.51 8.30 -2.01
CA ILE A 922 -43.02 6.93 -2.08
C ILE A 922 -42.76 6.22 -0.75
N ALA A 923 -41.54 6.32 -0.24
CA ALA A 923 -41.18 5.88 1.11
C ALA A 923 -40.29 6.92 1.80
N SER A 924 -40.29 6.92 3.13
CA SER A 924 -39.48 7.83 3.92
C SER A 924 -38.98 7.18 5.21
N ASP A 925 -37.88 7.72 5.70
CA ASP A 925 -37.30 7.38 7.00
C ASP A 925 -36.89 8.67 7.73
N GLN A 926 -36.78 8.62 9.05
CA GLN A 926 -36.34 9.78 9.83
C GLN A 926 -35.63 9.37 11.13
N ILE A 927 -34.66 10.20 11.52
CA ILE A 927 -33.93 10.08 12.78
C ILE A 927 -34.11 11.36 13.57
N ASN A 928 -34.69 11.22 14.76
CA ASN A 928 -34.92 12.31 15.70
C ASN A 928 -33.83 12.38 16.78
N ASP A 929 -33.77 13.53 17.44
CA ASP A 929 -32.91 13.82 18.60
C ASP A 929 -31.41 13.72 18.29
N LEU A 930 -31.01 14.13 17.09
CA LEU A 930 -29.62 14.36 16.76
C LEU A 930 -29.09 15.57 17.53
N SER A 931 -27.80 15.53 17.87
CA SER A 931 -27.16 16.58 18.66
C SER A 931 -25.84 17.04 18.06
N VAL A 932 -25.58 18.33 18.14
CA VAL A 932 -24.30 18.95 17.78
C VAL A 932 -23.64 19.40 19.07
N VAL A 933 -22.38 19.03 19.27
CA VAL A 933 -21.55 19.49 20.41
C VAL A 933 -20.46 20.42 19.91
N ALA A 934 -20.19 21.51 20.64
CA ALA A 934 -19.11 22.41 20.30
C ALA A 934 -17.74 21.76 20.61
N GLU A 935 -16.80 21.85 19.68
CA GLU A 935 -15.42 21.39 19.87
C GLU A 935 -14.68 22.28 20.88
N GLY A 936 -13.82 21.70 21.73
CA GLY A 936 -13.06 22.42 22.74
C GLY A 936 -11.84 23.16 22.16
N ILE A 937 -11.64 24.43 22.55
CA ILE A 937 -10.47 25.22 22.13
C ILE A 937 -9.25 24.82 22.97
N THR A 938 -8.17 24.38 22.31
CA THR A 938 -6.91 24.02 22.99
C THR A 938 -5.87 25.14 22.83
N PRO A 939 -5.50 25.90 23.90
CA PRO A 939 -4.43 26.90 23.82
C PRO A 939 -3.03 26.27 23.71
N PRO A 940 -1.99 27.05 23.36
CA PRO A 940 -0.61 26.58 23.36
C PRO A 940 -0.20 26.00 24.71
N THR A 941 0.47 24.84 24.67
CA THR A 941 1.01 24.14 25.86
C THR A 941 2.38 24.67 26.30
N SER A 942 2.94 25.62 25.55
CA SER A 942 4.22 26.28 25.83
C SER A 942 4.03 27.79 26.08
N TRP A 943 5.09 28.47 26.49
CA TRP A 943 5.08 29.93 26.67
C TRP A 943 4.78 30.63 25.34
N THR A 944 3.77 31.49 25.27
CA THR A 944 3.38 32.22 24.05
C THR A 944 3.22 33.71 24.31
N ASN A 945 3.35 34.55 23.29
CA ASN A 945 2.96 35.94 23.34
C ASN A 945 1.47 36.10 22.96
N LEU A 946 0.78 37.02 23.63
CA LEU A 946 -0.60 37.40 23.28
C LEU A 946 -0.57 38.69 22.47
N GLN A 947 -0.74 38.61 21.15
CA GLN A 947 -0.70 39.76 20.24
C GLN A 947 -2.10 40.28 19.92
N PHE A 948 -2.34 41.58 20.12
CA PHE A 948 -3.60 42.24 19.78
C PHE A 948 -3.74 42.53 18.28
N LYS A 949 -4.93 42.28 17.72
CA LYS A 949 -5.21 42.40 16.27
C LYS A 949 -5.07 43.82 15.74
N HIS A 950 -5.47 44.83 16.51
CA HIS A 950 -5.49 46.22 16.03
C HIS A 950 -4.10 46.87 15.93
N SER A 951 -3.18 46.51 16.82
CA SER A 951 -1.88 47.19 16.96
C SER A 951 -0.67 46.32 16.60
N TYR A 952 -0.88 45.02 16.43
CA TYR A 952 0.16 43.99 16.31
C TYR A 952 1.19 44.02 17.45
N LYS A 953 0.79 44.56 18.61
CA LYS A 953 1.60 44.62 19.84
C LYS A 953 1.16 43.54 20.81
N CYS A 954 2.07 43.19 21.71
CA CYS A 954 1.88 42.09 22.65
C CYS A 954 1.55 42.63 24.03
N MET A 955 0.72 41.87 24.76
CA MET A 955 0.51 42.08 26.19
C MET A 955 1.85 41.92 26.93
N ASP A 956 2.17 42.86 27.82
CA ASP A 956 3.47 42.99 28.46
C ASP A 956 3.28 43.39 29.94
N VAL A 957 4.04 42.75 30.83
CA VAL A 957 4.11 43.17 32.23
C VAL A 957 4.83 44.51 32.33
N ALA A 958 4.13 45.58 32.75
CA ALA A 958 4.66 46.93 32.72
C ALA A 958 6.01 47.06 33.47
N ASN A 959 7.07 47.40 32.73
CA ASN A 959 8.44 47.51 33.21
C ASN A 959 9.03 46.22 33.83
N GLY A 960 8.46 45.05 33.54
CA GLY A 960 8.91 43.77 34.10
C GLY A 960 8.76 43.65 35.62
N ARG A 961 7.89 44.47 36.23
CA ARG A 961 7.64 44.45 37.67
C ARG A 961 7.06 43.11 38.10
N THR A 962 7.51 42.58 39.23
CA THR A 962 7.13 41.24 39.70
C THR A 962 6.28 41.29 40.98
N GLU A 963 5.96 42.47 41.49
CA GLU A 963 5.11 42.65 42.67
C GLU A 963 3.62 42.40 42.35
N ASN A 964 2.86 41.93 43.36
CA ASN A 964 1.41 41.81 43.24
C ASN A 964 0.77 43.17 42.94
N GLY A 965 -0.18 43.19 42.01
CA GLY A 965 -0.87 44.42 41.59
C GLY A 965 -0.20 45.20 40.47
N SER A 966 0.95 44.72 39.97
CA SER A 966 1.61 45.28 38.79
C SER A 966 0.73 45.08 37.55
N GLN A 967 0.50 46.16 36.80
CA GLN A 967 -0.44 46.21 35.68
C GLN A 967 0.16 45.70 34.37
N TYR A 968 -0.69 45.23 33.46
CA TYR A 968 -0.30 44.95 32.08
C TYR A 968 -0.52 46.16 31.17
N HIS A 969 0.38 46.33 30.21
CA HIS A 969 0.27 47.28 29.09
C HIS A 969 0.55 46.56 27.77
N GLN A 970 0.38 47.22 26.62
CA GLN A 970 0.90 46.69 25.36
C GLN A 970 2.30 47.25 25.03
N TRP A 971 3.13 46.42 24.41
CA TRP A 971 4.45 46.80 23.90
C TRP A 971 4.77 46.09 22.58
N ASP A 972 5.83 46.51 21.88
CA ASP A 972 6.26 45.77 20.69
C ASP A 972 6.56 44.31 21.04
N CYS A 973 6.07 43.40 20.21
CA CYS A 973 6.22 41.97 20.42
C CYS A 973 7.70 41.57 20.35
N ASN A 974 8.16 40.87 21.38
CA ASN A 974 9.46 40.23 21.42
C ASN A 974 9.31 38.85 22.08
N THR A 975 9.45 37.79 21.29
CA THR A 975 9.30 36.41 21.77
C THR A 975 10.40 35.99 22.74
N GLN A 976 11.51 36.73 22.83
CA GLN A 976 12.57 36.50 23.84
C GLN A 976 12.37 37.31 25.14
N ASN A 977 11.37 38.19 25.21
CA ASN A 977 11.11 39.01 26.39
C ASN A 977 10.17 38.29 27.37
N THR A 978 10.69 37.88 28.53
CA THR A 978 9.93 37.16 29.57
C THR A 978 8.72 37.93 30.10
N ASN A 979 8.67 39.26 29.91
CA ASN A 979 7.52 40.09 30.31
C ASN A 979 6.27 39.83 29.43
N GLN A 980 6.46 39.23 28.26
CA GLN A 980 5.42 39.02 27.24
C GLN A 980 5.11 37.54 26.99
N ARG A 981 5.66 36.64 27.81
CA ARG A 981 5.49 35.20 27.68
C ARG A 981 4.46 34.71 28.69
N PHE A 982 3.44 34.03 28.18
CA PHE A 982 2.28 33.57 28.92
C PHE A 982 2.07 32.06 28.75
N MET A 983 1.68 31.37 29.81
CA MET A 983 1.36 29.94 29.78
C MET A 983 -0.06 29.72 30.28
N PHE A 984 -0.83 28.92 29.54
CA PHE A 984 -2.19 28.56 29.90
C PHE A 984 -2.18 27.28 30.75
N THR A 985 -2.97 27.27 31.81
CA THR A 985 -3.20 26.10 32.66
C THR A 985 -4.70 25.85 32.68
N ASP A 986 -5.11 24.66 32.24
CA ASP A 986 -6.51 24.26 32.25
C ASP A 986 -7.03 24.14 33.69
N LEU A 987 -8.22 24.71 33.91
CA LEU A 987 -8.96 24.66 35.17
C LEU A 987 -10.24 23.78 35.05
N GLY A 988 -10.48 23.16 33.90
CA GLY A 988 -11.72 22.45 33.56
C GLY A 988 -12.81 23.38 33.00
N ASP A 989 -13.81 22.79 32.36
CA ASP A 989 -14.97 23.48 31.76
C ASP A 989 -14.59 24.63 30.80
N ASN A 990 -13.48 24.47 30.05
CA ASN A 990 -12.91 25.48 29.14
C ASN A 990 -12.50 26.81 29.83
N TRP A 991 -12.10 26.75 31.11
CA TRP A 991 -11.51 27.88 31.83
C TRP A 991 -10.00 27.69 32.00
N PHE A 992 -9.24 28.77 31.86
CA PHE A 992 -7.78 28.75 31.95
C PHE A 992 -7.29 29.76 32.97
N ALA A 993 -6.29 29.36 33.76
CA ALA A 993 -5.38 30.30 34.39
C ALA A 993 -4.27 30.67 33.40
N ILE A 994 -3.85 31.93 33.38
CA ILE A 994 -2.79 32.40 32.48
C ILE A 994 -1.67 32.95 33.33
N LYS A 995 -0.49 32.37 33.24
CA LYS A 995 0.67 32.74 34.03
C LYS A 995 1.65 33.55 33.18
N ALA A 996 2.25 34.61 33.72
CA ALA A 996 3.34 35.35 33.08
C ALA A 996 4.72 34.80 33.50
N GLN A 997 5.63 34.63 32.53
CA GLN A 997 6.94 34.01 32.75
C GLN A 997 7.86 34.83 33.66
N VAL A 998 7.83 36.17 33.55
CA VAL A 998 8.72 37.05 34.33
C VAL A 998 8.52 36.94 35.85
N SER A 999 7.32 36.59 36.31
CA SER A 999 6.96 36.62 37.74
C SER A 999 6.34 35.34 38.26
N GLU A 1000 6.03 34.39 37.38
CA GLU A 1000 5.25 33.19 37.67
C GLU A 1000 3.84 33.47 38.26
N LYS A 1001 3.33 34.69 38.07
CA LYS A 1001 2.03 35.14 38.59
C LYS A 1001 0.94 35.09 37.53
N CYS A 1002 -0.29 34.98 37.98
CA CYS A 1002 -1.45 34.84 37.12
C CYS A 1002 -1.98 36.20 36.65
N VAL A 1003 -2.47 36.25 35.42
CA VAL A 1003 -3.29 37.35 34.89
C VAL A 1003 -4.57 37.41 35.72
N ASP A 1004 -4.77 38.53 36.39
CA ASP A 1004 -5.74 38.74 37.45
C ASP A 1004 -6.57 40.00 37.17
N LEU A 1005 -7.88 39.87 37.34
CA LEU A 1005 -8.79 41.00 37.29
C LEU A 1005 -8.78 41.73 38.63
N THR A 1006 -8.32 42.99 38.64
CA THR A 1006 -8.10 43.77 39.86
C THR A 1006 -9.35 43.80 40.76
N SER A 1007 -9.19 43.30 41.99
CA SER A 1007 -10.26 43.19 43.00
C SER A 1007 -11.50 42.40 42.55
N GLY A 1008 -11.42 41.63 41.45
CA GLY A 1008 -12.55 40.92 40.86
C GLY A 1008 -13.69 41.82 40.36
N SER A 1009 -13.39 43.10 40.09
CA SER A 1009 -14.39 44.09 39.64
C SER A 1009 -15.03 43.67 38.33
N GLN A 1010 -16.34 43.84 38.17
CA GLN A 1010 -17.07 43.55 36.93
C GLN A 1010 -17.29 44.79 36.05
N ALA A 1011 -16.83 45.97 36.48
CA ALA A 1011 -17.03 47.21 35.76
C ALA A 1011 -16.09 47.33 34.54
N ASN A 1012 -16.60 47.93 33.46
CA ASN A 1012 -15.76 48.36 32.32
C ASN A 1012 -14.64 49.28 32.79
N GLY A 1013 -13.44 49.06 32.26
CA GLY A 1013 -12.24 49.81 32.64
C GLY A 1013 -11.53 49.31 33.89
N ALA A 1014 -11.98 48.21 34.51
CA ALA A 1014 -11.21 47.55 35.54
C ALA A 1014 -9.87 47.05 34.97
N ALA A 1015 -8.79 47.30 35.70
CA ALA A 1015 -7.45 47.07 35.20
C ALA A 1015 -7.04 45.59 35.30
N ILE A 1016 -6.26 45.12 34.33
CA ILE A 1016 -5.69 43.77 34.35
C ILE A 1016 -4.29 43.83 34.97
N GLN A 1017 -4.09 43.04 36.01
CA GLN A 1017 -2.86 43.03 36.81
C GLN A 1017 -2.31 41.62 36.92
N GLN A 1018 -1.08 41.48 37.42
CA GLN A 1018 -0.57 40.19 37.88
C GLN A 1018 -0.79 40.05 39.39
N TYR A 1019 -1.12 38.84 39.83
CA TYR A 1019 -1.25 38.50 41.23
C TYR A 1019 -0.84 37.04 41.47
N ASN A 1020 -0.46 36.69 42.70
CA ASN A 1020 -0.19 35.30 43.06
C ASN A 1020 -1.32 34.38 42.60
N CYS A 1021 -0.97 33.28 41.93
CA CYS A 1021 -1.93 32.31 41.45
C CYS A 1021 -2.67 31.66 42.62
N GLY A 1022 -3.99 31.70 42.61
CA GLY A 1022 -4.85 31.09 43.62
C GLY A 1022 -5.63 29.90 43.05
N ALA A 1023 -5.64 28.77 43.75
CA ALA A 1023 -6.51 27.65 43.40
C ALA A 1023 -7.98 28.12 43.42
N ASN A 1024 -8.73 27.84 42.35
CA ASN A 1024 -10.14 28.21 42.20
C ASN A 1024 -10.44 29.72 42.32
N ASN A 1025 -9.47 30.60 42.02
CA ASN A 1025 -9.72 32.05 42.04
C ASN A 1025 -10.44 32.50 40.74
N PRO A 1026 -11.73 32.89 40.79
CA PRO A 1026 -12.46 33.29 39.59
C PRO A 1026 -11.93 34.59 38.95
N ASN A 1027 -11.15 35.40 39.66
CA ASN A 1027 -10.53 36.61 39.10
C ASN A 1027 -9.38 36.28 38.13
N GLN A 1028 -8.88 35.04 38.17
CA GLN A 1028 -7.74 34.54 37.39
C GLN A 1028 -8.15 33.48 36.37
N ALA A 1029 -9.46 33.25 36.21
CA ALA A 1029 -10.01 32.29 35.27
C ALA A 1029 -10.50 33.02 34.01
N TRP A 1030 -9.99 32.57 32.87
CA TRP A 1030 -10.21 33.18 31.56
C TRP A 1030 -10.73 32.14 30.59
N LYS A 1031 -11.72 32.48 29.77
CA LYS A 1031 -12.24 31.63 28.70
C LYS A 1031 -11.73 32.14 27.37
N LEU A 1032 -11.13 31.26 26.58
CA LEU A 1032 -10.85 31.52 25.18
C LEU A 1032 -12.12 31.31 24.36
N VAL A 1033 -12.43 32.25 23.49
CA VAL A 1033 -13.55 32.15 22.55
C VAL A 1033 -13.00 32.36 21.15
N ASP A 1034 -13.10 31.34 20.31
CA ASP A 1034 -12.61 31.38 18.94
C ASP A 1034 -13.46 32.35 18.10
N LYS A 1035 -12.78 33.17 17.30
CA LYS A 1035 -13.34 34.11 16.34
C LYS A 1035 -12.89 33.81 14.92
N GLN A 1036 -12.44 32.58 14.69
CA GLN A 1036 -11.97 32.02 13.43
C GLN A 1036 -10.64 32.65 12.97
N ASN A 1037 -9.97 31.99 12.01
CA ASN A 1037 -8.72 32.46 11.40
C ASN A 1037 -7.59 32.74 12.42
N GLY A 1038 -7.55 32.00 13.53
CA GLY A 1038 -6.52 32.11 14.57
C GLY A 1038 -6.63 33.33 15.48
N TRP A 1039 -7.80 33.98 15.54
CA TRP A 1039 -8.08 35.08 16.46
C TRP A 1039 -9.04 34.66 17.57
N PHE A 1040 -8.80 35.13 18.79
CA PHE A 1040 -9.54 34.76 19.97
C PHE A 1040 -9.96 35.99 20.78
N GLU A 1041 -11.11 35.92 21.43
CA GLU A 1041 -11.39 36.74 22.61
C GLU A 1041 -10.90 36.03 23.86
N LEU A 1042 -10.42 36.80 24.83
CA LEU A 1042 -10.08 36.29 26.15
C LEU A 1042 -11.00 36.89 27.21
N ARG A 1043 -11.96 36.09 27.71
CA ARG A 1043 -13.07 36.56 28.56
C ARG A 1043 -12.86 36.23 30.03
N ALA A 1044 -13.02 37.21 30.91
CA ALA A 1044 -12.92 37.00 32.35
C ALA A 1044 -14.12 36.21 32.90
N LYS A 1045 -13.89 35.19 33.73
CA LYS A 1045 -14.96 34.39 34.37
C LYS A 1045 -15.92 35.22 35.21
N LYS A 1046 -15.42 36.28 35.85
CA LYS A 1046 -16.21 37.13 36.76
C LYS A 1046 -17.23 38.01 36.07
N SER A 1047 -16.94 38.49 34.86
CA SER A 1047 -17.72 39.54 34.18
C SER A 1047 -18.20 39.15 32.78
N ASN A 1048 -17.65 38.09 32.20
CA ASN A 1048 -17.78 37.74 30.79
C ASN A 1048 -17.30 38.86 29.84
N ALA A 1049 -16.53 39.83 30.36
CA ALA A 1049 -15.92 40.92 29.61
C ALA A 1049 -14.56 40.49 29.04
N CYS A 1050 -14.12 41.14 27.97
CA CYS A 1050 -12.92 40.78 27.22
C CYS A 1050 -11.71 41.57 27.71
N ILE A 1051 -10.51 40.97 27.60
CA ILE A 1051 -9.27 41.75 27.63
C ILE A 1051 -9.31 42.78 26.49
N ASP A 1052 -9.04 44.03 26.84
CA ASP A 1052 -9.22 45.21 25.99
C ASP A 1052 -8.01 46.14 26.13
N VAL A 1053 -7.48 46.63 25.01
CA VAL A 1053 -6.53 47.73 25.02
C VAL A 1053 -7.29 49.05 25.11
N LYS A 1054 -7.04 49.81 26.19
CA LYS A 1054 -7.79 51.04 26.51
C LYS A 1054 -7.79 52.03 25.34
N ASN A 1055 -8.99 52.48 24.97
CA ASN A 1055 -9.25 53.40 23.86
C ASN A 1055 -8.76 52.89 22.48
N ALA A 1056 -8.58 51.58 22.31
CA ALA A 1056 -8.00 50.98 21.11
C ALA A 1056 -6.67 51.62 20.69
N SER A 1057 -5.89 52.13 21.66
CA SER A 1057 -4.65 52.83 21.35
C SER A 1057 -3.63 51.89 20.70
N ALA A 1058 -2.94 52.35 19.66
CA ALA A 1058 -1.82 51.63 19.04
C ALA A 1058 -0.45 51.99 19.67
N ASN A 1059 -0.43 52.91 20.64
CA ASN A 1059 0.80 53.37 21.29
C ASN A 1059 1.34 52.34 22.29
N LYS A 1060 2.67 52.32 22.46
CA LYS A 1060 3.32 51.59 23.57
C LYS A 1060 2.84 52.16 24.91
N ALA A 1061 2.87 51.32 25.95
CA ALA A 1061 2.39 51.66 27.29
C ALA A 1061 0.89 51.91 27.42
N ALA A 1062 0.08 51.62 26.39
CA ALA A 1062 -1.37 51.66 26.53
C ALA A 1062 -1.82 50.57 27.51
N ALA A 1063 -2.65 50.95 28.49
CA ALA A 1063 -3.08 50.06 29.56
C ALA A 1063 -4.01 48.95 29.05
N ILE A 1064 -3.88 47.76 29.64
CA ILE A 1064 -4.79 46.64 29.44
C ILE A 1064 -5.87 46.69 30.53
N GLN A 1065 -7.14 46.60 30.12
CA GLN A 1065 -8.31 46.63 30.98
C GLN A 1065 -9.28 45.52 30.57
N GLN A 1066 -10.34 45.31 31.34
CA GLN A 1066 -11.51 44.63 30.81
C GLN A 1066 -12.48 45.65 30.20
N TRP A 1067 -13.19 45.23 29.16
CA TRP A 1067 -14.33 45.96 28.63
C TRP A 1067 -15.36 44.97 28.09
N GLN A 1068 -16.63 45.37 28.06
CA GLN A 1068 -17.69 44.58 27.45
C GLN A 1068 -17.26 44.10 26.05
N CYS A 1069 -17.35 42.79 25.83
CA CYS A 1069 -16.94 42.17 24.57
C CYS A 1069 -17.76 42.70 23.39
N GLY A 1070 -17.09 43.02 22.29
CA GLY A 1070 -17.67 43.30 20.99
C GLY A 1070 -16.76 42.78 19.87
N SER A 1071 -17.14 42.98 18.61
CA SER A 1071 -16.35 42.55 17.44
C SER A 1071 -15.14 43.46 17.12
N GLN A 1072 -14.62 44.18 18.11
CA GLN A 1072 -13.59 45.21 17.91
C GLN A 1072 -12.19 44.59 17.95
N ALA A 1073 -11.31 45.02 17.03
CA ALA A 1073 -9.98 44.42 16.87
C ALA A 1073 -9.05 44.58 18.09
N ASN A 1074 -9.30 45.57 18.96
CA ASN A 1074 -8.51 45.79 20.19
C ASN A 1074 -8.85 44.82 21.33
N GLN A 1075 -9.81 43.90 21.11
CA GLN A 1075 -10.21 42.83 22.02
C GLN A 1075 -9.90 41.43 21.48
N LEU A 1076 -9.32 41.35 20.28
CA LEU A 1076 -8.94 40.11 19.62
C LEU A 1076 -7.44 39.88 19.77
N ILE A 1077 -7.08 38.70 20.23
CA ILE A 1077 -5.70 38.25 20.39
C ILE A 1077 -5.39 37.07 19.48
N ARG A 1078 -4.13 36.90 19.12
CA ARG A 1078 -3.60 35.64 18.59
C ARG A 1078 -2.37 35.23 19.37
N PHE A 1079 -2.07 33.95 19.33
CA PHE A 1079 -0.83 33.40 19.86
C PHE A 1079 0.32 33.68 18.88
N VAL A 1080 1.48 34.04 19.42
CA VAL A 1080 2.72 34.20 18.67
C VAL A 1080 3.80 33.45 19.44
N GLU A 1081 4.41 32.45 18.80
CA GLU A 1081 5.46 31.61 19.40
C GLU A 1081 6.87 32.12 19.10
#